data_AF-A0A9N9VP65-F1
#
_entry.id   AF-A0A9N9VP65-F1
#
_cell.length_a   1.000
_cell.length_b   1.000
_cell.length_c   1.000
_cell.angle_alpha   90.00
_cell.angle_beta   90.00
_cell.angle_gamma   90.00
#
_symmetry.space_group_name_H-M   'P 1'
#
loop_
_entity.id
_entity.type
_entity.pdbx_description
1 polymer ?
#
loop_
_entity_poly.entity_id
_entity_poly.type
_entity_poly.pdbx_seq_one_letter_code
_entity_poly.pdbx_strand_id
1 'polypeptide(L)'
;MAEAFAIIGLTSSILKFIEFGLTITSASRTIYRTEDGKVPGIQELERDLDEIDRRNQEVLNRNTTSPLSKAERQIFSTVKDTDKISDDLRKLVARLAKRPAAKSKAWESSRIAIQAAMSRNELETLRQRLQKQDKKIREGLRSLLERDRHSELMEQLYSIQRAHIDHYINHDMKFENLQRQILEITGSIEGTLDNLVAQVTSLRTKMESLNSEAELCRKQARVIKSLHFTEIHRRWDKIDDAAENTNAWLFHPSEVSFPSWLESDSRSMYCIAGLCLCGQPGSEKSTLMKYAYDHPYTMLGLEKWAGSSRLCLAAFSFWNQGFEMQKSQAGLLQSLLYQIMRQIPSLVPLVEESKQLHEIWHFSELKSLFAQIMSETALTTKFCFFIDGLDEYYGNEEDIAKLLCLISESPHIKICASSHPRTVFDKTLRSGQYFLAMQDFTKNDMRNYVRTKLRENSEFKALEKLDPDCTTVMDKIAEEANGVWLWVYLVTRDIIRAANRNEGPRKFHEIVAGFPRKLEEYFALIISRVNPVNRKEMARAFLVTIYEVQPLPLYAFYLLNKEEENAEYASEEQVCSLSESEVRKIGQTWKARTHNRCSDLLVDEGEHPVFLIQPVDFLHRTVRDFFEIGSKTNSKKS
;
A
#
# COMPACT_ATOMS: atom_id res chain seq x y z
N MET A 1 25.08 -2.60 2.16
CA MET A 1 23.71 -2.96 2.66
C MET A 1 23.56 -4.43 3.08
N ALA A 2 24.23 -5.41 2.44
CA ALA A 2 24.28 -6.81 2.90
C ALA A 2 25.16 -7.02 4.16
N GLU A 3 25.74 -5.93 4.68
CA GLU A 3 26.97 -5.98 5.45
C GLU A 3 26.69 -6.13 6.94
N ALA A 4 25.68 -5.48 7.53
CA ALA A 4 25.46 -5.63 8.97
C ALA A 4 24.86 -6.99 9.36
N PHE A 5 24.12 -7.63 8.45
CA PHE A 5 23.59 -8.99 8.64
C PHE A 5 24.68 -10.07 8.59
N ALA A 6 25.81 -9.78 7.95
CA ALA A 6 26.98 -10.63 8.08
C ALA A 6 27.52 -10.65 9.54
N ILE A 7 27.25 -9.64 10.37
CA ILE A 7 27.58 -9.67 11.83
C ILE A 7 26.67 -10.67 12.56
N ILE A 8 25.37 -10.63 12.31
CA ILE A 8 24.40 -11.59 12.89
C ILE A 8 24.78 -13.00 12.46
N GLY A 9 25.08 -13.16 11.17
CA GLY A 9 25.54 -14.41 10.60
C GLY A 9 26.81 -14.92 11.29
N LEU A 10 27.87 -14.11 11.35
CA LEU A 10 29.12 -14.48 12.01
C LEU A 10 28.89 -14.87 13.47
N THR A 11 28.10 -14.08 14.21
CA THR A 11 27.79 -14.34 15.62
C THR A 11 27.09 -15.67 15.81
N SER A 12 26.13 -16.00 14.94
CA SER A 12 25.44 -17.29 14.95
C SER A 12 26.40 -18.46 14.72
N SER A 13 27.35 -18.32 13.78
CA SER A 13 28.36 -19.35 13.49
C SER A 13 29.31 -19.56 14.68
N ILE A 14 29.74 -18.49 15.34
CA ILE A 14 30.59 -18.60 16.54
C ILE A 14 29.82 -19.25 17.69
N LEU A 15 28.54 -18.89 17.91
CA LEU A 15 27.70 -19.54 18.93
C LEU A 15 27.51 -21.03 18.66
N LYS A 16 27.40 -21.43 17.39
CA LYS A 16 27.34 -22.84 16.99
C LYS A 16 28.63 -23.60 17.32
N PHE A 17 29.79 -23.00 17.06
CA PHE A 17 31.08 -23.55 17.48
C PHE A 17 31.18 -23.70 19.00
N ILE A 18 30.71 -22.70 19.75
CA ILE A 18 30.70 -22.75 21.22
C ILE A 18 29.77 -23.87 21.72
N GLU A 19 28.57 -23.99 21.15
CA GLU A 19 27.61 -25.06 21.43
C GLU A 19 28.24 -26.44 21.19
N PHE A 20 28.90 -26.63 20.05
CA PHE A 20 29.62 -27.85 19.71
C PHE A 20 30.70 -28.17 20.75
N GLY A 21 31.56 -27.20 21.06
CA GLY A 21 32.63 -27.35 22.04
C GLY A 21 32.10 -27.72 23.43
N LEU A 22 31.06 -27.02 23.89
CA LEU A 22 30.43 -27.31 25.19
C LEU A 22 29.77 -28.69 25.21
N THR A 23 29.12 -29.09 24.13
CA THR A 23 28.51 -30.43 23.97
C THR A 23 29.56 -31.54 24.00
N ILE A 24 30.73 -31.33 23.39
CA ILE A 24 31.83 -32.30 23.49
C ILE A 24 32.37 -32.37 24.92
N THR A 25 32.56 -31.24 25.59
CA THR A 25 33.02 -31.25 26.98
C THR A 25 32.00 -31.88 27.94
N SER A 26 30.70 -31.75 27.67
CA SER A 26 29.64 -32.41 28.46
C SER A 26 29.57 -33.90 28.16
N ALA A 27 29.51 -34.31 26.90
CA ALA A 27 29.45 -35.71 26.48
C ALA A 27 30.67 -36.51 26.96
N SER A 28 31.86 -35.91 26.96
CA SER A 28 33.08 -36.52 27.51
C SER A 28 32.97 -36.82 29.02
N ARG A 29 32.15 -36.05 29.75
CA ARG A 29 31.84 -36.25 31.17
C ARG A 29 30.73 -37.28 31.39
N THR A 30 29.87 -37.53 30.40
CA THR A 30 28.75 -38.49 30.47
C THR A 30 29.13 -39.89 29.94
N ILE A 31 30.10 -39.99 29.01
CA ILE A 31 30.74 -41.28 28.62
C ILE A 31 31.43 -41.94 29.81
N TYR A 32 31.80 -41.15 30.81
CA TYR A 32 32.21 -41.62 32.14
C TYR A 32 31.09 -42.39 32.88
N ARG A 33 29.82 -42.35 32.43
CA ARG A 33 28.63 -42.87 33.12
C ARG A 33 27.71 -43.79 32.29
N THR A 34 27.76 -43.83 30.96
CA THR A 34 26.84 -44.67 30.13
C THR A 34 27.47 -45.21 28.82
N GLU A 35 26.95 -46.35 28.34
CA GLU A 35 27.49 -47.19 27.23
C GLU A 35 27.30 -46.65 25.80
N ASP A 36 26.52 -45.59 25.58
CA ASP A 36 25.98 -45.26 24.23
C ASP A 36 26.87 -44.32 23.39
N GLY A 37 28.20 -44.40 23.57
CA GLY A 37 29.21 -43.44 23.08
C GLY A 37 29.16 -43.08 21.59
N LYS A 38 28.39 -42.03 21.27
CA LYS A 38 28.46 -41.22 20.04
C LYS A 38 29.06 -39.87 20.39
N VAL A 39 30.27 -39.61 19.90
CA VAL A 39 30.93 -38.29 19.97
C VAL A 39 30.74 -37.62 18.61
N PRO A 40 30.36 -36.32 18.56
CA PRO A 40 30.35 -35.54 17.32
C PRO A 40 31.70 -35.60 16.58
N GLY A 41 31.69 -35.65 15.25
CA GLY A 41 32.87 -35.93 14.44
C GLY A 41 33.71 -34.70 14.09
N ILE A 42 35.00 -34.89 13.78
CA ILE A 42 35.93 -33.83 13.32
C ILE A 42 35.39 -33.09 12.09
N GLN A 43 34.63 -33.77 11.22
CA GLN A 43 34.02 -33.17 10.03
C GLN A 43 33.00 -32.06 10.36
N GLU A 44 32.28 -32.17 11.48
CA GLU A 44 31.31 -31.14 11.89
C GLU A 44 32.02 -29.90 12.43
N LEU A 45 33.08 -30.10 13.22
CA LEU A 45 33.97 -29.04 13.68
C LEU A 45 34.62 -28.30 12.50
N GLU A 46 35.11 -29.03 11.50
CA GLU A 46 35.70 -28.45 10.29
C GLU A 46 34.68 -27.61 9.52
N ARG A 47 33.48 -28.14 9.31
CA ARG A 47 32.40 -27.39 8.64
C ARG A 47 32.02 -26.10 9.38
N ASP A 48 31.96 -26.15 10.71
CA ASP A 48 31.60 -24.97 11.52
C ASP A 48 32.71 -23.91 11.49
N LEU A 49 33.98 -24.31 11.41
CA LEU A 49 35.11 -23.40 11.27
C LEU A 49 35.19 -22.78 9.88
N ASP A 50 35.00 -23.60 8.83
CA ASP A 50 34.94 -23.11 7.45
C ASP A 50 33.82 -22.06 7.30
N GLU A 51 32.67 -22.27 7.95
CA GLU A 51 31.57 -21.31 7.96
C GLU A 51 31.90 -20.03 8.75
N ILE A 52 32.62 -20.13 9.87
CA ILE A 52 33.11 -18.96 10.62
C ILE A 52 34.09 -18.15 9.77
N ASP A 53 35.05 -18.82 9.13
CA ASP A 53 36.04 -18.17 8.27
C ASP A 53 35.38 -17.50 7.07
N ARG A 54 34.46 -18.20 6.40
CA ARG A 54 33.68 -17.66 5.29
C ARG A 54 32.93 -16.38 5.71
N ARG A 55 32.19 -16.42 6.82
CA ARG A 55 31.45 -15.24 7.31
C ARG A 55 32.37 -14.13 7.81
N ASN A 56 33.51 -14.47 8.40
CA ASN A 56 34.50 -13.49 8.82
C ASN A 56 35.09 -12.76 7.62
N GLN A 57 35.39 -13.47 6.52
CA GLN A 57 35.83 -12.85 5.26
C GLN A 57 34.74 -11.97 4.64
N GLU A 58 33.47 -12.39 4.68
CA GLU A 58 32.34 -11.55 4.25
C GLU A 58 32.26 -10.24 5.04
N VAL A 59 32.62 -10.25 6.33
CA VAL A 59 32.70 -9.03 7.12
C VAL A 59 33.94 -8.20 6.81
N LEU A 60 35.10 -8.81 6.67
CA LEU A 60 36.34 -8.09 6.41
C LEU A 60 36.37 -7.44 5.02
N ASN A 61 35.70 -8.06 4.05
CA ASN A 61 35.57 -7.55 2.69
C ASN A 61 34.44 -6.53 2.51
N ARG A 62 33.85 -6.04 3.61
CA ARG A 62 32.86 -4.96 3.56
C ARG A 62 33.47 -3.69 2.98
N ASN A 63 32.88 -3.18 1.91
CA ASN A 63 33.22 -1.87 1.35
C ASN A 63 32.43 -0.80 2.11
N THR A 64 32.76 -0.61 3.38
CA THR A 64 32.09 0.37 4.25
C THR A 64 32.89 1.67 4.33
N THR A 65 32.19 2.80 4.26
CA THR A 65 32.74 4.15 4.49
C THR A 65 32.94 4.46 5.97
N SER A 66 32.43 3.62 6.88
CA SER A 66 32.43 3.83 8.32
C SER A 66 33.21 2.74 9.08
N PRO A 67 34.03 3.08 10.08
CA PRO A 67 34.79 2.10 10.85
C PRO A 67 33.89 1.30 11.80
N LEU A 68 34.21 0.01 12.01
CA LEU A 68 33.53 -0.88 12.96
C LEU A 68 33.42 -0.23 14.36
N SER A 69 32.23 -0.32 14.95
CA SER A 69 31.92 0.08 16.32
C SER A 69 32.75 -0.72 17.34
N LYS A 70 32.81 -0.22 18.58
CA LYS A 70 33.55 -0.88 19.66
C LYS A 70 32.99 -2.29 19.94
N ALA A 71 31.67 -2.44 19.87
CA ALA A 71 30.98 -3.69 20.12
C ALA A 71 31.15 -4.70 18.97
N GLU A 72 31.16 -4.24 17.71
CA GLU A 72 31.49 -5.10 16.56
C GLU A 72 32.92 -5.63 16.66
N ARG A 73 33.90 -4.76 16.97
CA ARG A 73 35.30 -5.17 17.15
C ARG A 73 35.47 -6.21 18.26
N GLN A 74 34.65 -6.13 19.31
CA GLN A 74 34.63 -7.13 20.38
C GLN A 74 34.20 -8.50 19.86
N ILE A 75 33.15 -8.57 19.03
CA ILE A 75 32.74 -9.81 18.35
C ILE A 75 33.85 -10.30 17.41
N PHE A 76 34.47 -9.43 16.62
CA PHE A 76 35.61 -9.82 15.76
C PHE A 76 36.78 -10.41 16.51
N SER A 77 37.10 -9.85 17.68
CA SER A 77 38.20 -10.35 18.50
C SER A 77 37.97 -11.81 18.93
N THR A 78 36.71 -12.26 19.03
CA THR A 78 36.41 -13.64 19.39
C THR A 78 36.75 -14.64 18.29
N VAL A 79 36.75 -14.24 17.01
CA VAL A 79 37.14 -15.12 15.89
C VAL A 79 38.58 -15.61 16.03
N LYS A 80 39.53 -14.72 16.35
CA LYS A 80 40.94 -15.10 16.56
C LYS A 80 41.13 -16.05 17.76
N ASP A 81 40.26 -15.93 18.77
CA ASP A 81 40.28 -16.83 19.92
C ASP A 81 39.74 -18.23 19.55
N THR A 82 38.87 -18.32 18.53
CA THR A 82 38.25 -19.55 18.02
C THR A 82 39.29 -20.50 17.40
N ASP A 83 40.26 -19.99 16.63
CA ASP A 83 41.32 -20.79 16.02
C ASP A 83 42.11 -21.59 17.07
N LYS A 84 42.50 -20.92 18.15
CA LYS A 84 43.24 -21.57 19.25
C LYS A 84 42.41 -22.58 20.01
N ILE A 85 41.09 -22.40 20.10
CA ILE A 85 40.18 -23.33 20.78
C ILE A 85 39.88 -24.52 19.87
N SER A 86 39.81 -24.28 18.56
CA SER A 86 39.66 -25.28 17.52
C SER A 86 40.79 -26.29 17.50
N ASP A 87 42.05 -25.85 17.54
CA ASP A 87 43.21 -26.76 17.57
C ASP A 87 43.17 -27.72 18.77
N ASP A 88 42.77 -27.21 19.93
CA ASP A 88 42.63 -28.00 21.15
C ASP A 88 41.44 -28.96 21.07
N LEU A 89 40.30 -28.51 20.52
CA LEU A 89 39.15 -29.36 20.22
C LEU A 89 39.51 -30.48 19.23
N ARG A 90 40.23 -30.19 18.14
CA ARG A 90 40.68 -31.20 17.15
C ARG A 90 41.51 -32.29 17.80
N LYS A 91 42.49 -31.93 18.64
CA LYS A 91 43.31 -32.88 19.40
C LYS A 91 42.44 -33.75 20.31
N LEU A 92 41.44 -33.14 20.95
CA LEU A 92 40.55 -33.82 21.88
C LEU A 92 39.58 -34.78 21.15
N VAL A 93 38.92 -34.35 20.07
CA VAL A 93 38.05 -35.19 19.24
C VAL A 93 38.85 -36.33 18.61
N ALA A 94 40.07 -36.08 18.11
CA ALA A 94 40.92 -37.13 17.54
C ALA A 94 41.32 -38.21 18.56
N ARG A 95 41.56 -37.83 19.82
CA ARG A 95 41.86 -38.77 20.91
C ARG A 95 40.63 -39.60 21.32
N LEU A 96 39.45 -38.98 21.30
CA LEU A 96 38.17 -39.56 21.72
C LEU A 96 37.42 -40.28 20.59
N ALA A 97 37.82 -40.11 19.33
CA ALA A 97 37.24 -40.77 18.18
C ALA A 97 37.46 -42.29 18.24
N LYS A 98 36.43 -43.04 17.80
CA LYS A 98 36.50 -44.51 17.66
C LYS A 98 37.42 -44.87 16.49
N ARG A 99 38.36 -45.79 16.73
CA ARG A 99 39.25 -46.29 15.66
C ARG A 99 38.51 -47.29 14.77
N PRO A 100 38.54 -47.15 13.43
CA PRO A 100 37.81 -48.04 12.51
C PRO A 100 38.28 -49.50 12.51
N ALA A 101 39.44 -49.81 13.11
CA ALA A 101 40.04 -51.14 13.16
C ALA A 101 39.97 -51.85 14.54
N ALA A 102 39.09 -51.40 15.45
CA ALA A 102 39.01 -51.96 16.80
C ALA A 102 38.32 -53.34 16.82
N LYS A 103 39.03 -54.38 17.28
CA LYS A 103 38.53 -55.77 17.33
C LYS A 103 37.45 -56.02 18.41
N SER A 104 37.24 -55.11 19.36
CA SER A 104 36.22 -55.23 20.42
C SER A 104 35.60 -53.89 20.78
N LYS A 105 34.26 -53.81 20.74
CA LYS A 105 33.48 -52.60 21.09
C LYS A 105 33.61 -52.21 22.57
N ALA A 106 33.70 -53.18 23.48
CA ALA A 106 33.77 -52.93 24.92
C ALA A 106 35.12 -52.32 25.34
N TRP A 107 36.23 -52.84 24.82
CA TRP A 107 37.57 -52.31 25.09
C TRP A 107 37.77 -50.89 24.56
N GLU A 108 37.18 -50.59 23.40
CA GLU A 108 37.26 -49.25 22.81
C GLU A 108 36.46 -48.23 23.63
N SER A 109 35.27 -48.60 24.13
CA SER A 109 34.49 -47.75 25.05
C SER A 109 35.23 -47.50 26.37
N SER A 110 35.87 -48.52 26.96
CA SER A 110 36.70 -48.37 28.16
C SER A 110 37.94 -47.50 27.93
N ARG A 111 38.61 -47.62 26.77
CA ARG A 111 39.72 -46.72 26.38
C ARG A 111 39.26 -45.28 26.35
N ILE A 112 38.12 -45.00 25.70
CA ILE A 112 37.56 -43.66 25.58
C ILE A 112 37.22 -43.10 26.98
N ALA A 113 36.63 -43.90 27.86
CA ALA A 113 36.32 -43.49 29.23
C ALA A 113 37.57 -43.17 30.08
N ILE A 114 38.62 -44.01 30.00
CA ILE A 114 39.90 -43.78 30.69
C ILE A 114 40.58 -42.52 30.14
N GLN A 115 40.59 -42.35 28.83
CA GLN A 115 41.25 -41.22 28.17
C GLN A 115 40.51 -39.90 28.43
N ALA A 116 39.18 -39.93 28.52
CA ALA A 116 38.36 -38.81 28.98
C ALA A 116 38.66 -38.46 30.46
N ALA A 117 38.83 -39.47 31.33
CA ALA A 117 39.19 -39.26 32.73
C ALA A 117 40.60 -38.66 32.91
N MET A 118 41.58 -39.07 32.09
CA MET A 118 42.93 -38.52 32.11
C MET A 118 43.00 -37.09 31.58
N SER A 119 42.07 -36.70 30.69
CA SER A 119 42.03 -35.37 30.07
C SER A 119 41.18 -34.37 30.87
N ARG A 120 40.81 -34.68 32.11
CA ARG A 120 39.84 -33.90 32.92
C ARG A 120 40.24 -32.42 33.10
N ASN A 121 41.52 -32.16 33.36
CA ASN A 121 42.01 -30.78 33.52
C ASN A 121 42.03 -30.03 32.18
N GLU A 122 42.36 -30.71 31.07
CA GLU A 122 42.30 -30.14 29.72
C GLU A 122 40.85 -29.77 29.35
N LEU A 123 39.89 -30.66 29.64
CA LEU A 123 38.45 -30.44 29.42
C LEU A 123 37.91 -29.23 30.21
N GLU A 124 38.28 -29.09 31.48
CA GLU A 124 37.84 -27.94 32.29
C GLU A 124 38.48 -26.63 31.80
N THR A 125 39.74 -26.67 31.38
CA THR A 125 40.43 -25.50 30.79
C THR A 125 39.78 -25.08 29.48
N LEU A 126 39.45 -26.03 28.60
CA LEU A 126 38.76 -25.79 27.34
C LEU A 126 37.36 -25.20 27.58
N ARG A 127 36.64 -25.74 28.55
CA ARG A 127 35.33 -25.22 28.99
C ARG A 127 35.42 -23.77 29.46
N GLN A 128 36.39 -23.43 30.31
CA GLN A 128 36.57 -22.05 30.79
C GLN A 128 36.85 -21.08 29.64
N ARG A 129 37.61 -21.53 28.62
CA ARG A 129 37.88 -20.73 27.41
C ARG A 129 36.62 -20.53 26.57
N LEU A 130 35.82 -21.57 26.36
CA LEU A 130 34.53 -21.50 25.66
C LEU A 130 33.53 -20.58 26.39
N GLN A 131 33.43 -20.70 27.72
CA GLN A 131 32.63 -19.80 28.56
C GLN A 131 33.08 -18.34 28.46
N LYS A 132 34.39 -18.11 28.42
CA LYS A 132 34.95 -16.76 28.26
C LYS A 132 34.59 -16.17 26.89
N GLN A 133 34.57 -16.97 25.82
CA GLN A 133 34.12 -16.52 24.51
C GLN A 133 32.62 -16.22 24.49
N ASP A 134 31.78 -17.11 25.02
CA ASP A 134 30.34 -16.88 25.14
C ASP A 134 30.04 -15.58 25.90
N LYS A 135 30.72 -15.34 27.03
CA LYS A 135 30.61 -14.08 27.78
C LYS A 135 30.97 -12.86 26.93
N LYS A 136 32.08 -12.90 26.19
CA LYS A 136 32.49 -11.81 25.29
C LYS A 136 31.45 -11.53 24.21
N ILE A 137 30.83 -12.57 23.64
CA ILE A 137 29.78 -12.43 22.62
C ILE A 137 28.53 -11.82 23.24
N ARG A 138 28.08 -12.30 24.40
CA ARG A 138 26.92 -11.74 25.11
C ARG A 138 27.10 -10.27 25.45
N GLU A 139 28.27 -9.88 25.95
CA GLU A 139 28.62 -8.49 26.24
C GLU A 139 28.63 -7.63 24.95
N GLY A 140 29.20 -8.16 23.86
CA GLY A 140 29.20 -7.49 22.55
C GLY A 140 27.78 -7.29 22.02
N LEU A 141 26.96 -8.35 22.03
CA LEU A 141 25.55 -8.31 21.60
C LEU A 141 24.72 -7.33 22.42
N ARG A 142 24.87 -7.35 23.75
CA ARG A 142 24.18 -6.39 24.62
C ARG A 142 24.58 -4.95 24.29
N SER A 143 25.88 -4.70 24.11
CA SER A 143 26.35 -3.37 23.71
C SER A 143 25.78 -2.93 22.36
N LEU A 144 25.68 -3.84 21.39
CA LEU A 144 25.09 -3.55 20.08
C LEU A 144 23.59 -3.24 20.16
N LEU A 145 22.83 -4.05 20.90
CA LEU A 145 21.37 -4.01 20.90
C LEU A 145 20.76 -3.00 21.89
N GLU A 146 21.46 -2.63 22.98
CA GLU A 146 20.96 -1.66 23.97
C GLU A 146 21.58 -0.26 23.83
N ARG A 147 22.87 -0.16 23.48
CA ARG A 147 23.67 1.03 23.81
C ARG A 147 24.24 1.79 22.62
N ASP A 148 24.50 1.13 21.50
CA ASP A 148 25.29 1.72 20.43
C ASP A 148 24.42 2.29 19.30
N ARG A 149 24.05 3.58 19.42
CA ARG A 149 23.34 4.32 18.37
C ARG A 149 24.13 4.46 17.06
N HIS A 150 25.43 4.16 17.08
CA HIS A 150 26.33 4.20 15.92
C HIS A 150 26.68 2.81 15.38
N SER A 151 26.00 1.76 15.83
CA SER A 151 26.13 0.42 15.27
C SER A 151 25.47 0.38 13.88
N GLU A 152 26.22 -0.05 12.87
CA GLU A 152 25.73 -0.22 11.49
C GLU A 152 24.54 -1.20 11.45
N LEU A 153 24.59 -2.22 12.32
CA LEU A 153 23.50 -3.17 12.52
C LEU A 153 22.23 -2.49 13.03
N MET A 154 22.33 -1.66 14.06
CA MET A 154 21.15 -0.95 14.57
C MET A 154 20.62 0.06 13.55
N GLU A 155 21.48 0.78 12.84
CA GLU A 155 21.05 1.68 11.75
C GLU A 155 20.29 0.93 10.65
N GLN A 156 20.80 -0.24 10.22
CA GLN A 156 20.12 -1.06 9.23
C GLN A 156 18.79 -1.61 9.76
N LEU A 157 18.73 -2.12 10.98
CA LEU A 157 17.49 -2.59 11.60
C LEU A 157 16.44 -1.46 11.70
N TYR A 158 16.84 -0.26 12.12
CA TYR A 158 15.96 0.91 12.15
C TYR A 158 15.55 1.36 10.74
N SER A 159 16.41 1.20 9.73
CA SER A 159 16.04 1.53 8.35
C SER A 159 14.94 0.60 7.80
N ILE A 160 14.98 -0.68 8.18
CA ILE A 160 13.97 -1.68 7.82
C ILE A 160 12.64 -1.38 8.52
N GLN A 161 12.68 -1.11 9.82
CA GLN A 161 11.50 -0.72 10.58
C GLN A 161 10.88 0.57 10.03
N ARG A 162 11.70 1.58 9.74
CA ARG A 162 11.22 2.82 9.10
C ARG A 162 10.58 2.55 7.74
N ALA A 163 11.21 1.75 6.88
CA ALA A 163 10.61 1.40 5.59
C ALA A 163 9.26 0.69 5.74
N HIS A 164 9.06 -0.13 6.78
CA HIS A 164 7.77 -0.73 7.10
C HIS A 164 6.73 0.30 7.52
N ILE A 165 7.11 1.24 8.38
CA ILE A 165 6.24 2.34 8.83
C ILE A 165 5.88 3.25 7.66
N ASP A 166 6.87 3.67 6.86
CA ASP A 166 6.71 4.57 5.71
C ASP A 166 5.80 3.95 4.64
N HIS A 167 5.84 2.63 4.48
CA HIS A 167 4.95 1.89 3.58
C HIS A 167 3.69 1.36 4.26
N TYR A 168 3.42 1.74 5.52
CA TYR A 168 2.26 1.32 6.31
C TYR A 168 2.01 -0.21 6.20
N ILE A 169 3.09 -0.97 6.32
CA ILE A 169 3.08 -2.43 6.36
C ILE A 169 2.64 -2.80 7.77
N ASN A 170 1.65 -3.69 7.91
CA ASN A 170 1.19 -4.12 9.21
C ASN A 170 2.33 -4.82 9.96
N HIS A 171 2.93 -4.11 10.92
CA HIS A 171 4.17 -4.51 11.56
C HIS A 171 3.90 -5.61 12.59
N ASP A 172 4.49 -6.78 12.39
CA ASP A 172 4.49 -7.81 13.42
C ASP A 172 5.54 -7.44 14.48
N MET A 173 5.14 -7.38 15.76
CA MET A 173 6.06 -7.13 16.89
C MET A 173 7.11 -8.22 17.07
N LYS A 174 7.13 -9.25 16.21
CA LYS A 174 8.09 -10.35 16.20
C LYS A 174 9.54 -9.88 16.23
N PHE A 175 9.88 -8.82 15.49
CA PHE A 175 11.24 -8.28 15.49
C PHE A 175 11.65 -7.72 16.87
N GLU A 176 10.82 -6.86 17.47
CA GLU A 176 11.06 -6.29 18.80
C GLU A 176 11.06 -7.36 19.90
N ASN A 177 10.19 -8.37 19.76
CA ASN A 177 10.14 -9.51 20.67
C ASN A 177 11.42 -10.36 20.59
N LEU A 178 11.96 -10.60 19.39
CA LEU A 178 13.23 -11.31 19.23
C LEU A 178 14.40 -10.51 19.84
N GLN A 179 14.45 -9.20 19.63
CA GLN A 179 15.45 -8.33 20.26
C GLN A 179 15.39 -8.42 21.78
N ARG A 180 14.18 -8.32 22.37
CA ARG A 180 13.98 -8.42 23.82
C ARG A 180 14.44 -9.78 24.38
N GLN A 181 14.04 -10.87 23.73
CA GLN A 181 14.43 -12.22 24.14
C GLN A 181 15.95 -12.45 24.06
N ILE A 182 16.61 -11.91 23.04
CA ILE A 182 18.08 -11.97 22.94
C ILE A 182 18.70 -11.23 24.13
N LEU A 183 18.22 -10.04 24.45
CA LEU A 183 18.73 -9.26 25.58
C LEU A 183 18.55 -9.98 26.93
N GLU A 184 17.38 -10.58 27.16
CA GLU A 184 17.11 -11.40 28.34
C GLU A 184 18.11 -12.56 28.47
N ILE A 185 18.36 -13.30 27.38
CA ILE A 185 19.31 -14.42 27.36
C ILE A 185 20.74 -13.92 27.63
N THR A 186 21.14 -12.80 27.03
CA THR A 186 22.48 -12.22 27.29
C THR A 186 22.69 -11.76 28.73
N GLY A 187 21.60 -11.54 29.48
CA GLY A 187 21.62 -11.12 30.89
C GLY A 187 21.85 -12.22 31.91
N SER A 188 21.62 -13.49 31.56
CA SER A 188 21.63 -14.60 32.51
C SER A 188 22.82 -15.52 32.22
N ILE A 189 23.88 -15.49 33.05
CA ILE A 189 25.14 -16.25 32.83
C ILE A 189 25.46 -17.20 33.99
N GLU A 190 24.47 -17.71 34.72
CA GLU A 190 24.73 -18.60 35.85
C GLU A 190 23.95 -19.92 35.75
N GLY A 191 24.67 -21.04 35.92
CA GLY A 191 24.08 -22.38 35.89
C GLY A 191 25.06 -23.53 35.72
N THR A 192 24.52 -24.75 35.75
CA THR A 192 25.22 -26.00 35.43
C THR A 192 25.67 -26.03 33.96
N LEU A 193 26.53 -26.98 33.58
CA LEU A 193 27.03 -27.11 32.19
C LEU A 193 25.88 -27.32 31.19
N ASP A 194 24.86 -28.10 31.57
CA ASP A 194 23.68 -28.36 30.73
C ASP A 194 22.84 -27.09 30.52
N ASN A 195 22.73 -26.24 31.55
CA ASN A 195 22.06 -24.94 31.42
C ASN A 195 22.81 -24.01 30.47
N LEU A 196 24.14 -24.03 30.49
CA LEU A 196 24.94 -23.21 29.57
C LEU A 196 24.78 -23.64 28.12
N VAL A 197 24.82 -24.95 27.84
CA VAL A 197 24.57 -25.49 26.49
C VAL A 197 23.19 -25.03 26.01
N ALA A 198 22.15 -25.22 26.83
CA ALA A 198 20.79 -24.80 26.49
C ALA A 198 20.67 -23.28 26.23
N GLN A 199 21.35 -22.45 27.02
CA GLN A 199 21.38 -20.99 26.83
C GLN A 199 22.09 -20.57 25.54
N VAL A 200 23.20 -21.24 25.17
CA VAL A 200 23.92 -20.97 23.92
C VAL A 200 23.08 -21.40 22.72
N THR A 201 22.46 -22.59 22.77
CA THR A 201 21.52 -23.06 21.73
C THR A 201 20.35 -22.10 21.57
N SER A 202 19.77 -21.64 22.69
CA SER A 202 18.68 -20.67 22.67
C SER A 202 19.12 -19.36 22.04
N LEU A 203 20.30 -18.83 22.42
CA LEU A 203 20.82 -17.59 21.85
C LEU A 203 21.10 -17.71 20.34
N ARG A 204 21.71 -18.83 19.91
CA ARG A 204 21.96 -19.11 18.48
C ARG A 204 20.67 -19.14 17.68
N THR A 205 19.67 -19.90 18.13
CA THR A 205 18.38 -20.02 17.40
C THR A 205 17.63 -18.69 17.31
N LYS A 206 17.71 -17.85 18.35
CA LYS A 206 17.15 -16.50 18.31
C LYS A 206 17.89 -15.57 17.37
N MET A 207 19.22 -15.66 17.29
CA MET A 207 20.02 -14.91 16.31
C MET A 207 19.71 -15.33 14.86
N GLU A 208 19.57 -16.63 14.59
CA GLU A 208 19.14 -17.14 13.28
C GLU A 208 17.73 -16.65 12.92
N SER A 209 16.82 -16.67 13.89
CA SER A 209 15.45 -16.14 13.72
C SER A 209 15.46 -14.64 13.44
N LEU A 210 16.29 -13.86 14.12
CA LEU A 210 16.45 -12.43 13.90
C LEU A 210 16.98 -12.14 12.48
N ASN A 211 17.95 -12.93 12.01
CA ASN A 211 18.47 -12.79 10.65
C ASN A 211 17.39 -13.05 9.59
N SER A 212 16.68 -14.17 9.72
CA SER A 212 15.61 -14.57 8.80
C SER A 212 14.46 -13.57 8.81
N GLU A 213 14.07 -13.06 9.98
CA GLU A 213 13.02 -12.04 10.10
C GLU A 213 13.43 -10.74 9.41
N ALA A 214 14.68 -10.30 9.59
CA ALA A 214 15.15 -9.07 8.97
C ALA A 214 15.29 -9.17 7.44
N GLU A 215 15.69 -10.32 6.90
CA GLU A 215 15.66 -10.58 5.45
C GLU A 215 14.22 -10.60 4.92
N LEU A 216 13.29 -11.22 5.65
CA LEU A 216 11.87 -11.22 5.32
C LEU A 216 11.31 -9.80 5.29
N CYS A 217 11.55 -8.99 6.33
CA CYS A 217 11.11 -7.61 6.39
C CYS A 217 11.70 -6.76 5.25
N ARG A 218 12.95 -7.02 4.85
CA ARG A 218 13.56 -6.37 3.68
C ARG A 218 12.88 -6.78 2.37
N LYS A 219 12.61 -8.07 2.18
CA LYS A 219 11.87 -8.55 1.01
C LYS A 219 10.47 -7.92 0.97
N GLN A 220 9.77 -7.85 2.11
CA GLN A 220 8.48 -7.18 2.27
C GLN A 220 8.51 -5.73 1.81
N ALA A 221 9.41 -4.92 2.38
CA ALA A 221 9.54 -3.51 1.99
C ALA A 221 9.85 -3.35 0.50
N ARG A 222 10.75 -4.17 -0.06
CA ARG A 222 11.16 -4.09 -1.47
C ARG A 222 10.02 -4.44 -2.44
N VAL A 223 9.28 -5.51 -2.16
CA VAL A 223 8.14 -5.95 -3.00
C VAL A 223 6.98 -4.97 -2.90
N ILE A 224 6.62 -4.53 -1.69
CA ILE A 224 5.53 -3.58 -1.51
C ILE A 224 5.87 -2.23 -2.17
N LYS A 225 7.13 -1.81 -2.08
CA LYS A 225 7.61 -0.62 -2.79
C LYS A 225 7.55 -0.77 -4.31
N SER A 226 7.81 -1.95 -4.88
CA SER A 226 7.72 -2.13 -6.34
C SER A 226 6.28 -2.17 -6.86
N LEU A 227 5.32 -2.52 -6.01
CA LEU A 227 3.89 -2.44 -6.35
C LEU A 227 3.35 -1.01 -6.27
N HIS A 228 3.99 -0.12 -5.50
CA HIS A 228 3.58 1.27 -5.38
C HIS A 228 3.85 2.07 -6.67
N PHE A 229 2.85 2.83 -7.12
CA PHE A 229 2.99 3.84 -8.17
C PHE A 229 2.42 5.18 -7.67
N THR A 230 2.90 6.28 -8.23
CA THR A 230 2.67 7.64 -7.69
C THR A 230 1.20 8.03 -7.59
N GLU A 231 0.38 7.55 -8.51
CA GLU A 231 -1.03 7.94 -8.65
C GLU A 231 -1.99 7.05 -7.84
N ILE A 232 -1.49 6.07 -7.08
CA ILE A 232 -2.28 5.01 -6.44
C ILE A 232 -3.33 5.53 -5.46
N HIS A 233 -3.03 6.63 -4.75
CA HIS A 233 -3.96 7.28 -3.81
C HIS A 233 -4.65 8.52 -4.39
N ARG A 234 -4.14 9.06 -5.50
CA ARG A 234 -4.54 10.36 -6.04
C ARG A 234 -6.05 10.47 -6.30
N ARG A 235 -6.66 9.41 -6.85
CA ARG A 235 -8.11 9.43 -7.11
C ARG A 235 -8.90 9.35 -5.81
N TRP A 236 -8.50 8.47 -4.89
CA TRP A 236 -9.18 8.27 -3.61
C TRP A 236 -9.15 9.54 -2.74
N ASP A 237 -8.01 10.22 -2.68
CA ASP A 237 -7.83 11.45 -1.90
C ASP A 237 -8.65 12.63 -2.46
N LYS A 238 -8.98 12.60 -3.76
CA LYS A 238 -9.82 13.61 -4.42
C LYS A 238 -11.32 13.35 -4.28
N ILE A 239 -11.73 12.19 -3.81
CA ILE A 239 -13.14 11.93 -3.56
C ILE A 239 -13.51 12.63 -2.25
N ASP A 240 -14.40 13.62 -2.36
CA ASP A 240 -14.95 14.32 -1.20
C ASP A 240 -15.69 13.34 -0.28
N ASP A 241 -15.59 13.59 1.03
CA ASP A 241 -16.35 12.86 2.03
C ASP A 241 -17.85 13.13 1.86
N ALA A 242 -18.67 12.15 2.29
CA ALA A 242 -20.11 12.33 2.30
C ALA A 242 -20.49 13.54 3.15
N ALA A 243 -21.42 14.35 2.66
CA ALA A 243 -21.97 15.47 3.42
C ALA A 243 -22.61 14.95 4.72
N GLU A 244 -22.62 15.79 5.75
CA GLU A 244 -23.17 15.39 7.04
C GLU A 244 -24.64 14.94 6.90
N ASN A 245 -24.95 13.76 7.47
CA ASN A 245 -26.28 13.12 7.40
C ASN A 245 -26.75 12.70 6.00
N THR A 246 -25.85 12.49 5.04
CA THR A 246 -26.19 11.82 3.76
C THR A 246 -25.69 10.36 3.75
N ASN A 247 -26.23 9.54 2.85
CA ASN A 247 -25.85 8.13 2.65
C ASN A 247 -26.12 7.17 3.83
N ALA A 248 -26.65 7.65 4.97
CA ALA A 248 -26.96 6.83 6.15
C ALA A 248 -27.94 5.68 5.85
N TRP A 249 -28.85 5.90 4.90
CA TRP A 249 -29.79 4.91 4.38
C TRP A 249 -29.12 3.64 3.85
N LEU A 250 -27.85 3.69 3.43
CA LEU A 250 -27.10 2.51 2.97
C LEU A 250 -27.03 1.40 4.03
N PHE A 251 -27.05 1.78 5.31
CA PHE A 251 -26.96 0.83 6.43
C PHE A 251 -28.32 0.50 7.05
N HIS A 252 -29.42 0.95 6.46
CA HIS A 252 -30.78 0.64 6.92
C HIS A 252 -31.30 -0.63 6.23
N PRO A 253 -31.45 -1.77 6.95
CA PRO A 253 -31.85 -3.03 6.33
C PRO A 253 -33.25 -3.02 5.70
N SER A 254 -34.10 -2.07 6.09
CA SER A 254 -35.43 -1.84 5.51
C SER A 254 -35.40 -1.11 4.18
N GLU A 255 -34.30 -0.42 3.87
CA GLU A 255 -34.17 0.40 2.66
C GLU A 255 -33.36 -0.32 1.58
N VAL A 256 -32.25 -0.96 1.97
CA VAL A 256 -31.33 -1.61 1.02
C VAL A 256 -30.79 -2.95 1.53
N SER A 257 -30.38 -3.81 0.59
CA SER A 257 -29.79 -5.12 0.87
C SER A 257 -28.29 -5.10 1.20
N PHE A 258 -27.68 -3.91 1.37
CA PHE A 258 -26.24 -3.80 1.62
C PHE A 258 -25.82 -4.45 2.95
N PRO A 259 -26.50 -4.22 4.10
CA PRO A 259 -26.14 -4.87 5.36
C PRO A 259 -26.25 -6.40 5.29
N SER A 260 -27.31 -6.92 4.68
CA SER A 260 -27.50 -8.37 4.54
C SER A 260 -26.49 -8.98 3.57
N TRP A 261 -26.06 -8.24 2.53
CA TRP A 261 -25.00 -8.67 1.65
C TRP A 261 -23.66 -8.82 2.37
N LEU A 262 -23.28 -7.85 3.19
CA LEU A 262 -22.02 -7.84 3.95
C LEU A 262 -21.89 -9.09 4.82
N GLU A 263 -22.98 -9.49 5.49
CA GLU A 263 -23.01 -10.63 6.42
C GLU A 263 -23.23 -11.98 5.74
N SER A 264 -23.67 -12.01 4.48
CA SER A 264 -24.04 -13.26 3.79
C SER A 264 -22.86 -14.05 3.22
N ASP A 265 -23.04 -15.36 3.02
CA ASP A 265 -22.14 -16.21 2.22
C ASP A 265 -22.38 -16.12 0.70
N SER A 266 -23.09 -15.08 0.24
CA SER A 266 -23.36 -14.91 -1.18
C SER A 266 -22.09 -14.63 -1.97
N ARG A 267 -21.95 -15.31 -3.11
CA ARG A 267 -20.91 -15.08 -4.13
C ARG A 267 -21.28 -13.97 -5.11
N SER A 268 -22.50 -13.44 -5.01
CA SER A 268 -22.95 -12.36 -5.87
C SER A 268 -22.27 -11.06 -5.48
N MET A 269 -21.80 -10.33 -6.49
CA MET A 269 -21.29 -8.97 -6.32
C MET A 269 -22.41 -8.04 -5.85
N TYR A 270 -22.06 -7.05 -5.04
CA TYR A 270 -22.96 -5.94 -4.74
C TYR A 270 -22.73 -4.82 -5.73
N CYS A 271 -23.79 -4.41 -6.41
CA CYS A 271 -23.66 -3.49 -7.53
C CYS A 271 -24.40 -2.19 -7.23
N ILE A 272 -23.64 -1.10 -7.09
CA ILE A 272 -24.16 0.25 -6.93
C ILE A 272 -24.23 0.89 -8.32
N ALA A 273 -25.42 0.99 -8.86
CA ALA A 273 -25.69 1.78 -10.05
C ALA A 273 -26.28 3.13 -9.68
N GLY A 274 -25.96 4.16 -10.46
CA GLY A 274 -26.56 5.48 -10.30
C GLY A 274 -26.89 6.06 -11.66
N LEU A 275 -28.15 6.49 -11.84
CA LEU A 275 -28.55 7.34 -12.96
C LEU A 275 -27.91 8.71 -12.77
N CYS A 276 -26.78 8.93 -13.43
CA CYS A 276 -26.40 10.28 -13.81
C CYS A 276 -26.92 10.45 -15.25
N LEU A 277 -27.93 11.29 -15.46
CA LEU A 277 -28.09 11.90 -16.78
C LEU A 277 -26.83 12.75 -16.98
N CYS A 278 -25.83 12.09 -17.56
CA CYS A 278 -24.49 12.54 -17.88
C CYS A 278 -23.54 12.65 -16.67
N GLY A 279 -22.69 11.61 -16.50
CA GLY A 279 -21.22 11.67 -16.54
C GLY A 279 -20.41 12.52 -15.55
N GLN A 280 -20.50 12.30 -14.24
CA GLN A 280 -19.48 12.84 -13.30
C GLN A 280 -18.31 11.86 -13.09
N PRO A 281 -17.06 12.31 -13.23
CA PRO A 281 -15.90 11.73 -12.56
C PRO A 281 -15.84 12.37 -11.17
N GLY A 282 -16.23 11.62 -10.14
CA GLY A 282 -16.47 12.17 -8.79
C GLY A 282 -17.94 12.23 -8.36
N SER A 283 -18.83 11.48 -9.03
CA SER A 283 -20.23 11.40 -8.62
C SER A 283 -20.30 10.88 -7.20
N GLU A 284 -21.18 11.42 -6.36
CA GLU A 284 -22.17 10.64 -5.61
C GLU A 284 -21.83 9.16 -5.33
N LYS A 285 -21.71 8.33 -6.37
CA LYS A 285 -21.32 6.91 -6.28
C LYS A 285 -19.94 6.70 -5.68
N SER A 286 -18.93 7.45 -6.12
CA SER A 286 -17.58 7.45 -5.57
C SER A 286 -17.60 7.89 -4.11
N THR A 287 -18.35 8.93 -3.78
CA THR A 287 -18.55 9.40 -2.39
C THR A 287 -19.29 8.35 -1.55
N LEU A 288 -20.31 7.68 -2.10
CA LEU A 288 -21.02 6.57 -1.47
C LEU A 288 -20.12 5.34 -1.32
N MET A 289 -19.25 5.06 -2.29
CA MET A 289 -18.30 3.95 -2.26
C MET A 289 -17.22 4.18 -1.20
N LYS A 290 -16.68 5.41 -1.12
CA LYS A 290 -15.77 5.83 -0.05
C LYS A 290 -16.45 5.76 1.31
N TYR A 291 -17.67 6.33 1.42
CA TYR A 291 -18.50 6.21 2.62
C TYR A 291 -18.70 4.75 3.02
N ALA A 292 -19.11 3.88 2.09
CA ALA A 292 -19.32 2.47 2.35
C ALA A 292 -18.02 1.76 2.78
N TYR A 293 -16.88 2.06 2.16
CA TYR A 293 -15.60 1.47 2.50
C TYR A 293 -15.12 1.88 3.91
N ASP A 294 -15.22 3.18 4.24
CA ASP A 294 -14.72 3.73 5.50
C ASP A 294 -15.70 3.55 6.68
N HIS A 295 -16.97 3.19 6.41
CA HIS A 295 -17.99 3.13 7.47
C HIS A 295 -17.77 1.94 8.45
N PRO A 296 -17.84 2.16 9.77
CA PRO A 296 -17.62 1.11 10.77
C PRO A 296 -18.54 -0.12 10.65
N TYR A 297 -19.80 0.08 10.23
CA TYR A 297 -20.73 -1.04 10.03
C TYR A 297 -20.35 -1.96 8.86
N THR A 298 -19.58 -1.48 7.89
CA THR A 298 -19.03 -2.34 6.84
C THR A 298 -18.05 -3.33 7.44
N MET A 299 -17.12 -2.86 8.28
CA MET A 299 -16.18 -3.73 8.96
C MET A 299 -16.92 -4.75 9.84
N LEU A 300 -17.87 -4.30 10.65
CA LEU A 300 -18.65 -5.19 11.53
C LEU A 300 -19.45 -6.26 10.75
N GLY A 301 -20.04 -5.90 9.61
CA GLY A 301 -20.74 -6.85 8.75
C GLY A 301 -19.79 -7.87 8.12
N LEU A 302 -18.64 -7.41 7.63
CA LEU A 302 -17.63 -8.28 7.01
C LEU A 302 -16.92 -9.17 8.04
N GLU A 303 -16.73 -8.72 9.28
CA GLU A 303 -16.19 -9.54 10.37
C GLU A 303 -17.12 -10.72 10.70
N LYS A 304 -18.44 -10.50 10.67
CA LYS A 304 -19.41 -11.59 10.81
C LYS A 304 -19.29 -12.62 9.68
N TRP A 305 -19.15 -12.15 8.44
CA TRP A 305 -18.92 -13.04 7.29
C TRP A 305 -17.57 -13.76 7.36
N ALA A 306 -16.53 -13.07 7.84
CA ALA A 306 -15.19 -13.64 7.95
C ALA A 306 -15.10 -14.72 9.05
N GLY A 307 -15.88 -14.57 10.12
CA GLY A 307 -15.87 -15.51 11.24
C GLY A 307 -14.49 -15.58 11.88
N SER A 308 -13.83 -16.74 11.78
CA SER A 308 -12.46 -16.95 12.27
C SER A 308 -11.37 -16.70 11.23
N SER A 309 -11.74 -16.48 9.96
CA SER A 309 -10.78 -16.14 8.91
C SER A 309 -10.28 -14.71 9.07
N ARG A 310 -9.04 -14.47 8.63
CA ARG A 310 -8.50 -13.11 8.53
C ARG A 310 -9.28 -12.32 7.47
N LEU A 311 -9.61 -11.08 7.75
CA LEU A 311 -10.29 -10.19 6.81
C LEU A 311 -9.29 -9.20 6.17
N CYS A 312 -9.40 -8.98 4.86
CA CYS A 312 -8.60 -8.02 4.11
C CYS A 312 -9.49 -7.16 3.22
N LEU A 313 -9.44 -5.84 3.38
CA LEU A 313 -10.21 -4.89 2.58
C LEU A 313 -9.30 -4.14 1.63
N ALA A 314 -9.67 -4.02 0.37
CA ALA A 314 -8.93 -3.15 -0.55
C ALA A 314 -9.90 -2.41 -1.47
N ALA A 315 -9.50 -1.21 -1.90
CA ALA A 315 -10.31 -0.38 -2.78
C ALA A 315 -9.54 0.06 -4.01
N PHE A 316 -10.26 0.29 -5.10
CA PHE A 316 -9.72 0.88 -6.31
C PHE A 316 -10.80 1.70 -7.00
N SER A 317 -10.46 2.90 -7.44
CA SER A 317 -11.35 3.76 -8.21
C SER A 317 -10.78 3.97 -9.59
N PHE A 318 -11.50 3.47 -10.60
CA PHE A 318 -11.20 3.82 -11.97
C PHE A 318 -11.36 5.32 -12.17
N TRP A 319 -10.46 5.90 -12.95
CA TRP A 319 -10.51 7.30 -13.30
C TRP A 319 -10.08 7.50 -14.73
N ASN A 320 -11.04 7.74 -15.62
CA ASN A 320 -10.77 7.81 -17.07
C ASN A 320 -9.92 9.02 -17.46
N GLN A 321 -10.08 10.13 -16.73
CA GLN A 321 -9.25 11.34 -16.79
C GLN A 321 -7.89 11.16 -16.12
N GLY A 322 -7.73 10.09 -15.34
CA GLY A 322 -6.48 9.74 -14.69
C GLY A 322 -5.42 9.17 -15.65
N PHE A 323 -4.30 8.78 -15.04
CA PHE A 323 -3.18 8.13 -15.72
C PHE A 323 -3.53 6.69 -16.08
N GLU A 324 -2.68 6.05 -16.90
CA GLU A 324 -2.89 4.68 -17.37
C GLU A 324 -3.14 3.68 -16.23
N MET A 325 -2.42 3.81 -15.11
CA MET A 325 -2.60 2.97 -13.92
C MET A 325 -3.91 3.20 -13.16
N GLN A 326 -4.64 4.27 -13.46
CA GLN A 326 -5.94 4.57 -12.85
C GLN A 326 -7.12 4.14 -13.74
N LYS A 327 -6.86 3.69 -14.97
CA LYS A 327 -7.89 3.30 -15.94
C LYS A 327 -7.71 1.91 -16.56
N SER A 328 -6.71 1.14 -16.12
CA SER A 328 -6.36 -0.17 -16.68
C SER A 328 -6.55 -1.34 -15.69
N GLN A 329 -6.62 -2.57 -16.20
CA GLN A 329 -6.67 -3.79 -15.38
C GLN A 329 -5.37 -4.02 -14.58
N ALA A 330 -4.22 -3.63 -15.15
CA ALA A 330 -2.94 -3.65 -14.45
C ALA A 330 -2.99 -2.72 -13.22
N GLY A 331 -3.51 -1.51 -13.41
CA GLY A 331 -3.81 -0.55 -12.35
C GLY A 331 -4.62 -1.13 -11.20
N LEU A 332 -5.76 -1.75 -11.53
CA LEU A 332 -6.63 -2.42 -10.56
C LEU A 332 -5.88 -3.50 -9.78
N LEU A 333 -5.30 -4.48 -10.46
CA LEU A 333 -4.65 -5.62 -9.79
C LEU A 333 -3.44 -5.20 -8.96
N GLN A 334 -2.61 -4.30 -9.49
CA GLN A 334 -1.43 -3.80 -8.78
C GLN A 334 -1.83 -3.03 -7.51
N SER A 335 -2.88 -2.23 -7.58
CA SER A 335 -3.40 -1.49 -6.41
C SER A 335 -3.97 -2.42 -5.33
N LEU A 336 -4.71 -3.45 -5.74
CA LEU A 336 -5.25 -4.45 -4.81
C LEU A 336 -4.11 -5.26 -4.18
N LEU A 337 -3.14 -5.72 -4.97
CA LEU A 337 -1.97 -6.45 -4.47
C LEU A 337 -1.13 -5.62 -3.50
N TYR A 338 -0.92 -4.34 -3.79
CA TYR A 338 -0.23 -3.41 -2.90
C TYR A 338 -0.93 -3.33 -1.53
N GLN A 339 -2.26 -3.15 -1.51
CA GLN A 339 -3.04 -3.09 -0.27
C GLN A 339 -3.09 -4.42 0.49
N ILE A 340 -3.25 -5.53 -0.23
CA ILE A 340 -3.25 -6.89 0.33
C ILE A 340 -1.91 -7.19 1.00
N MET A 341 -0.78 -6.93 0.32
CA MET A 341 0.54 -7.23 0.87
C MET A 341 0.92 -6.34 2.05
N ARG A 342 0.43 -5.09 2.09
CA ARG A 342 0.56 -4.23 3.27
C ARG A 342 -0.21 -4.77 4.47
N GLN A 343 -1.43 -5.23 4.25
CA GLN A 343 -2.26 -5.79 5.32
C GLN A 343 -1.82 -7.18 5.74
N ILE A 344 -1.32 -8.00 4.83
CA ILE A 344 -0.89 -9.39 5.02
C ILE A 344 0.54 -9.59 4.49
N PRO A 345 1.56 -9.08 5.20
CA PRO A 345 2.95 -9.13 4.72
C PRO A 345 3.52 -10.55 4.61
N SER A 346 2.89 -11.53 5.25
CA SER A 346 3.23 -12.95 5.14
C SER A 346 3.01 -13.54 3.75
N LEU A 347 2.35 -12.82 2.83
CA LEU A 347 2.16 -13.23 1.44
C LEU A 347 3.32 -12.84 0.52
N VAL A 348 4.17 -11.90 0.94
CA VAL A 348 5.31 -11.46 0.12
C VAL A 348 6.28 -12.59 -0.28
N PRO A 349 6.54 -13.62 0.55
CA PRO A 349 7.35 -14.76 0.16
C PRO A 349 6.89 -15.46 -1.13
N LEU A 350 5.59 -15.36 -1.50
CA LEU A 350 5.04 -15.93 -2.74
C LEU A 350 5.59 -15.26 -4.00
N VAL A 351 6.11 -14.04 -3.90
CA VAL A 351 6.76 -13.37 -5.03
C VAL A 351 8.09 -14.03 -5.33
N GLU A 352 8.23 -14.51 -6.57
CA GLU A 352 9.43 -15.18 -7.07
C GLU A 352 10.68 -14.34 -6.85
N GLU A 353 11.76 -14.99 -6.40
CA GLU A 353 13.04 -14.32 -6.14
C GLU A 353 13.75 -13.86 -7.42
N SER A 354 13.41 -14.47 -8.56
CA SER A 354 13.89 -14.12 -9.90
C SER A 354 13.34 -12.78 -10.40
N LYS A 355 12.21 -12.29 -9.87
CA LYS A 355 11.60 -11.05 -10.34
C LYS A 355 12.52 -9.87 -10.00
N GLN A 356 12.92 -9.17 -11.04
CA GLN A 356 13.65 -7.92 -10.91
C GLN A 356 12.68 -6.81 -10.48
N LEU A 357 12.61 -6.54 -9.17
CA LEU A 357 11.65 -5.61 -8.57
C LEU A 357 11.89 -4.12 -8.92
N HIS A 358 12.83 -3.83 -9.82
CA HIS A 358 13.01 -2.50 -10.41
C HIS A 358 12.31 -2.36 -11.78
N GLU A 359 11.82 -3.47 -12.35
CA GLU A 359 11.03 -3.47 -13.58
C GLU A 359 9.56 -3.20 -13.29
N ILE A 360 8.85 -2.75 -14.32
CA ILE A 360 7.40 -2.55 -14.29
C ILE A 360 6.71 -3.91 -14.16
N TRP A 361 5.62 -3.95 -13.39
CA TRP A 361 4.76 -5.13 -13.30
C TRP A 361 3.87 -5.23 -14.54
N HIS A 362 3.98 -6.34 -15.26
CA HIS A 362 3.09 -6.62 -16.39
C HIS A 362 1.76 -7.23 -15.92
N PHE A 363 0.69 -6.99 -16.69
CA PHE A 363 -0.65 -7.52 -16.36
C PHE A 363 -0.65 -9.04 -16.16
N SER A 364 0.09 -9.80 -16.97
CA SER A 364 0.20 -11.26 -16.84
C SER A 364 0.84 -11.68 -15.50
N GLU A 365 1.87 -10.98 -15.05
CA GLU A 365 2.54 -11.23 -13.77
C GLU A 365 1.61 -10.92 -12.60
N LEU A 366 0.93 -9.77 -12.64
CA LEU A 366 -0.04 -9.34 -11.63
C LEU A 366 -1.20 -10.33 -11.52
N LYS A 367 -1.74 -10.76 -12.67
CA LYS A 367 -2.84 -11.74 -12.72
C LYS A 367 -2.42 -13.09 -12.15
N SER A 368 -1.23 -13.59 -12.49
CA SER A 368 -0.70 -14.84 -11.96
C SER A 368 -0.46 -14.77 -10.45
N LEU A 369 0.17 -13.70 -9.98
CA LEU A 369 0.42 -13.47 -8.55
C LEU A 369 -0.87 -13.34 -7.76
N PHE A 370 -1.87 -12.62 -8.29
CA PHE A 370 -3.19 -12.51 -7.67
C PHE A 370 -3.85 -13.88 -7.56
N ALA A 371 -3.86 -14.68 -8.63
CA ALA A 371 -4.43 -16.03 -8.62
C ALA A 371 -3.71 -16.95 -7.60
N GLN A 372 -2.38 -16.89 -7.52
CA GLN A 372 -1.59 -17.65 -6.55
C GLN A 372 -1.95 -17.26 -5.11
N ILE A 373 -2.05 -15.96 -4.80
CA ILE A 373 -2.44 -15.49 -3.47
C ILE A 373 -3.84 -15.99 -3.11
N MET A 374 -4.81 -15.88 -4.03
CA MET A 374 -6.17 -16.32 -3.76
C MET A 374 -6.25 -17.84 -3.52
N SER A 375 -5.41 -18.62 -4.21
CA SER A 375 -5.32 -20.06 -3.99
C SER A 375 -4.72 -20.41 -2.62
N GLU A 376 -3.59 -19.81 -2.25
CA GLU A 376 -2.87 -20.08 -0.99
C GLU A 376 -3.66 -19.64 0.25
N THR A 377 -4.50 -18.62 0.11
CA THR A 377 -5.24 -18.02 1.22
C THR A 377 -6.69 -18.45 1.34
N ALA A 378 -7.17 -19.29 0.41
CA ALA A 378 -8.58 -19.67 0.31
C ALA A 378 -9.18 -20.11 1.66
N LEU A 379 -8.47 -20.88 2.48
CA LEU A 379 -9.01 -21.39 3.74
C LEU A 379 -8.78 -20.49 4.96
N THR A 380 -7.95 -19.45 4.85
CA THR A 380 -7.48 -18.68 6.00
C THR A 380 -7.89 -17.22 5.95
N THR A 381 -8.20 -16.70 4.76
CA THR A 381 -8.43 -15.27 4.55
C THR A 381 -9.69 -15.04 3.69
N LYS A 382 -10.43 -14.00 4.03
CA LYS A 382 -11.55 -13.45 3.28
C LYS A 382 -11.18 -12.06 2.77
N PHE A 383 -11.50 -11.78 1.52
CA PHE A 383 -11.20 -10.51 0.87
C PHE A 383 -12.48 -9.77 0.51
N CYS A 384 -12.52 -8.47 0.74
CA CYS A 384 -13.59 -7.61 0.24
C CYS A 384 -12.98 -6.47 -0.58
N PHE A 385 -13.42 -6.35 -1.84
CA PHE A 385 -12.93 -5.34 -2.76
C PHE A 385 -14.01 -4.32 -3.10
N PHE A 386 -13.67 -3.04 -2.96
CA PHE A 386 -14.52 -1.91 -3.35
C PHE A 386 -13.97 -1.33 -4.66
N ILE A 387 -14.69 -1.52 -5.76
CA ILE A 387 -14.23 -1.17 -7.11
C ILE A 387 -15.17 -0.12 -7.69
N ASP A 388 -14.73 1.13 -7.69
CA ASP A 388 -15.52 2.27 -8.12
C ASP A 388 -15.29 2.58 -9.61
N GLY A 389 -16.35 2.98 -10.32
CA GLY A 389 -16.28 3.60 -11.64
C GLY A 389 -15.98 2.63 -12.78
N LEU A 390 -16.60 1.44 -12.83
CA LEU A 390 -16.32 0.48 -13.92
C LEU A 390 -16.53 1.05 -15.34
N ASP A 391 -17.43 2.02 -15.51
CA ASP A 391 -17.65 2.74 -16.77
C ASP A 391 -16.56 3.78 -17.12
N GLU A 392 -15.58 3.95 -16.24
CA GLU A 392 -14.36 4.74 -16.44
C GLU A 392 -13.16 3.88 -16.86
N TYR A 393 -13.34 2.56 -16.99
CA TYR A 393 -12.31 1.66 -17.51
C TYR A 393 -11.93 2.01 -18.96
N TYR A 394 -10.63 2.14 -19.22
CA TYR A 394 -10.08 2.36 -20.55
C TYR A 394 -9.73 1.01 -21.20
N GLY A 395 -10.68 0.47 -21.96
CA GLY A 395 -10.55 -0.79 -22.66
C GLY A 395 -11.91 -1.37 -23.03
N ASN A 396 -11.96 -2.66 -23.36
CA ASN A 396 -13.22 -3.35 -23.60
C ASN A 396 -13.92 -3.65 -22.27
N GLU A 397 -15.09 -3.04 -22.02
CA GLU A 397 -15.91 -3.23 -20.83
C GLU A 397 -16.19 -4.72 -20.53
N GLU A 398 -16.25 -5.58 -21.55
CA GLU A 398 -16.44 -7.02 -21.35
C GLU A 398 -15.25 -7.70 -20.66
N ASP A 399 -14.03 -7.23 -20.89
CA ASP A 399 -12.83 -7.86 -20.37
C ASP A 399 -12.70 -7.59 -18.86
N ILE A 400 -13.02 -6.37 -18.42
CA ILE A 400 -13.09 -6.06 -16.99
C ILE A 400 -14.26 -6.78 -16.32
N ALA A 401 -15.42 -6.86 -16.97
CA ALA A 401 -16.55 -7.63 -16.43
C ALA A 401 -16.21 -9.11 -16.26
N LYS A 402 -15.57 -9.74 -17.27
CA LYS A 402 -15.10 -11.14 -17.19
C LYS A 402 -14.10 -11.35 -16.06
N LEU A 403 -13.15 -10.43 -15.88
CA LEU A 403 -12.17 -10.48 -14.79
C LEU A 403 -12.86 -10.45 -13.43
N LEU A 404 -13.79 -9.52 -13.21
CA LEU A 404 -14.49 -9.40 -11.92
C LEU A 404 -15.40 -10.59 -11.64
N CYS A 405 -16.12 -11.09 -12.65
CA CYS A 405 -16.90 -12.32 -12.52
C CYS A 405 -16.02 -13.50 -12.08
N LEU A 406 -14.88 -13.71 -12.74
CA LEU A 406 -13.93 -14.78 -12.38
C LEU A 406 -13.44 -14.64 -10.93
N ILE A 407 -13.15 -13.43 -10.46
CA ILE A 407 -12.72 -13.18 -9.08
C ILE A 407 -13.88 -13.47 -8.10
N SER A 408 -15.10 -13.08 -8.44
CA SER A 408 -16.31 -13.26 -7.59
C SER A 408 -16.76 -14.72 -7.43
N GLU A 409 -16.31 -15.64 -8.29
CA GLU A 409 -16.61 -17.08 -8.18
C GLU A 409 -16.07 -17.70 -6.89
N SER A 410 -15.01 -17.10 -6.32
CA SER A 410 -14.43 -17.53 -5.05
C SER A 410 -15.37 -17.22 -3.87
N PRO A 411 -15.73 -18.20 -3.03
CA PRO A 411 -16.54 -17.95 -1.83
C PRO A 411 -15.79 -17.16 -0.74
N HIS A 412 -14.51 -16.85 -0.97
CA HIS A 412 -13.66 -16.10 -0.06
C HIS A 412 -13.50 -14.65 -0.49
N ILE A 413 -14.14 -14.23 -1.59
CA ILE A 413 -14.03 -12.88 -2.12
C ILE A 413 -15.42 -12.27 -2.27
N LYS A 414 -15.58 -11.05 -1.74
CA LYS A 414 -16.71 -10.17 -1.99
C LYS A 414 -16.24 -8.99 -2.84
N ILE A 415 -17.07 -8.57 -3.80
CA ILE A 415 -16.83 -7.36 -4.59
C ILE A 415 -18.06 -6.47 -4.45
N CYS A 416 -17.84 -5.24 -3.98
CA CYS A 416 -18.76 -4.12 -4.14
C CYS A 416 -18.27 -3.30 -5.34
N ALA A 417 -19.08 -3.21 -6.38
CA ALA A 417 -18.72 -2.49 -7.60
C ALA A 417 -19.70 -1.34 -7.88
N SER A 418 -19.20 -0.23 -8.41
CA SER A 418 -20.06 0.84 -8.93
C SER A 418 -19.90 1.02 -10.44
N SER A 419 -20.99 1.42 -11.09
CA SER A 419 -20.98 1.78 -12.52
C SER A 419 -22.20 2.63 -12.88
N HIS A 420 -22.10 3.41 -13.95
CA HIS A 420 -23.28 3.94 -14.63
C HIS A 420 -24.04 2.83 -15.38
N PRO A 421 -25.37 2.97 -15.59
CA PRO A 421 -26.14 2.03 -16.40
C PRO A 421 -25.53 1.85 -17.79
N ARG A 422 -25.05 0.64 -18.06
CA ARG A 422 -24.38 0.22 -19.29
C ARG A 422 -24.83 -1.19 -19.60
N THR A 423 -25.18 -1.47 -20.85
CA THR A 423 -25.70 -2.79 -21.24
C THR A 423 -24.77 -3.95 -20.84
N VAL A 424 -23.45 -3.75 -20.90
CA VAL A 424 -22.46 -4.78 -20.55
C VAL A 424 -22.50 -5.12 -19.07
N PHE A 425 -22.44 -4.08 -18.22
CA PHE A 425 -22.49 -4.24 -16.77
C PHE A 425 -23.87 -4.64 -16.29
N ASP A 426 -24.94 -4.11 -16.88
CA ASP A 426 -26.31 -4.45 -16.48
C ASP A 426 -26.59 -5.95 -16.64
N LYS A 427 -26.10 -6.59 -17.71
CA LYS A 427 -26.27 -8.04 -17.93
C LYS A 427 -25.49 -8.90 -16.94
N THR A 428 -24.32 -8.43 -16.49
CA THR A 428 -23.40 -9.20 -15.64
C THR A 428 -23.57 -8.90 -14.15
N LEU A 429 -23.98 -7.68 -13.81
CA LEU A 429 -24.02 -7.14 -12.44
C LEU A 429 -25.44 -7.04 -11.87
N ARG A 430 -26.50 -6.92 -12.70
CA ARG A 430 -27.89 -6.83 -12.18
C ARG A 430 -28.56 -8.17 -11.92
N SER A 431 -27.87 -9.29 -12.08
CA SER A 431 -28.47 -10.61 -11.85
C SER A 431 -28.52 -10.91 -10.34
N GLY A 432 -29.57 -10.44 -9.65
CA GLY A 432 -29.85 -10.84 -8.26
C GLY A 432 -30.44 -9.74 -7.38
N GLN A 433 -30.49 -10.02 -6.08
CA GLN A 433 -31.04 -9.11 -5.05
C GLN A 433 -30.05 -8.05 -4.52
N TYR A 434 -28.81 -8.08 -5.00
CA TYR A 434 -27.70 -7.23 -4.54
C TYR A 434 -27.38 -6.14 -5.57
N PHE A 435 -28.42 -5.37 -5.89
CA PHE A 435 -28.36 -4.26 -6.81
C PHE A 435 -29.00 -3.03 -6.15
N LEU A 436 -28.32 -1.91 -6.23
CA LEU A 436 -28.74 -0.64 -5.64
C LEU A 436 -28.76 0.43 -6.71
N ALA A 437 -29.92 1.04 -6.91
CA ALA A 437 -30.11 2.21 -7.76
C ALA A 437 -30.06 3.47 -6.90
N MET A 438 -28.91 4.15 -6.87
CA MET A 438 -28.63 5.24 -5.93
C MET A 438 -29.65 6.38 -6.01
N GLN A 439 -30.12 6.73 -7.21
CA GLN A 439 -31.08 7.82 -7.39
C GLN A 439 -32.42 7.61 -6.68
N ASP A 440 -32.75 6.37 -6.30
CA ASP A 440 -34.00 6.05 -5.61
C ASP A 440 -33.94 6.45 -4.11
N PHE A 441 -32.74 6.75 -3.59
CA PHE A 441 -32.50 7.01 -2.17
C PHE A 441 -31.95 8.41 -1.87
N THR A 442 -31.49 9.17 -2.88
CA THR A 442 -30.79 10.46 -2.66
C THR A 442 -31.70 11.68 -2.52
N LYS A 443 -33.01 11.55 -2.77
CA LYS A 443 -33.94 12.70 -2.77
C LYS A 443 -33.98 13.43 -1.41
N ASN A 444 -34.01 12.68 -0.31
CA ASN A 444 -34.04 13.30 1.02
C ASN A 444 -32.70 13.95 1.38
N ASP A 445 -31.59 13.34 0.96
CA ASP A 445 -30.24 13.86 1.14
C ASP A 445 -30.05 15.19 0.40
N MET A 446 -30.52 15.29 -0.86
CA MET A 446 -30.51 16.55 -1.62
C MET A 446 -31.28 17.66 -0.89
N ARG A 447 -32.44 17.33 -0.34
CA ARG A 447 -33.26 18.28 0.43
C ARG A 447 -32.51 18.78 1.67
N ASN A 448 -31.86 17.87 2.39
CA ASN A 448 -31.06 18.21 3.56
C ASN A 448 -29.85 19.09 3.19
N TYR A 449 -29.15 18.75 2.10
CA TYR A 449 -28.04 19.54 1.58
C TYR A 449 -28.45 20.97 1.23
N VAL A 450 -29.52 21.13 0.44
CA VAL A 450 -30.06 22.44 0.03
C VAL A 450 -30.39 23.29 1.26
N ARG A 451 -31.12 22.70 2.22
CA ARG A 451 -31.50 23.39 3.47
C ARG A 451 -30.29 23.82 4.27
N THR A 452 -29.31 22.94 4.43
CA THR A 452 -28.09 23.23 5.18
C THR A 452 -27.30 24.36 4.52
N LYS A 453 -27.02 24.25 3.22
CA LYS A 453 -26.22 25.23 2.48
C LYS A 453 -26.87 26.60 2.35
N LEU A 454 -28.19 26.66 2.15
CA LEU A 454 -28.88 27.94 2.09
C LEU A 454 -28.95 28.60 3.47
N ARG A 455 -29.11 27.83 4.56
CA ARG A 455 -29.15 28.35 5.94
C ARG A 455 -27.78 28.75 6.50
N GLU A 456 -26.69 28.28 5.91
CA GLU A 456 -25.33 28.79 6.17
C GLU A 456 -25.18 30.26 5.71
N ASN A 457 -25.91 30.68 4.68
CA ASN A 457 -25.85 32.05 4.17
C ASN A 457 -26.70 33.02 5.03
N SER A 458 -26.09 34.11 5.49
CA SER A 458 -26.74 35.07 6.39
C SER A 458 -27.94 35.78 5.76
N GLU A 459 -27.83 36.17 4.49
CA GLU A 459 -28.90 36.89 3.78
C GLU A 459 -30.10 36.00 3.52
N PHE A 460 -29.87 34.77 3.04
CA PHE A 460 -30.93 33.80 2.84
C PHE A 460 -31.62 33.45 4.16
N LYS A 461 -30.86 33.24 5.24
CA LYS A 461 -31.40 32.94 6.57
C LYS A 461 -32.24 34.09 7.15
N ALA A 462 -31.85 35.34 6.89
CA ALA A 462 -32.65 36.49 7.28
C ALA A 462 -33.97 36.55 6.50
N LEU A 463 -33.91 36.28 5.19
CA LEU A 463 -35.08 36.26 4.31
C LEU A 463 -36.04 35.12 4.64
N GLU A 464 -35.55 33.91 4.95
CA GLU A 464 -36.36 32.74 5.34
C GLU A 464 -37.23 33.01 6.57
N LYS A 465 -36.75 33.84 7.51
CA LYS A 465 -37.54 34.23 8.70
C LYS A 465 -38.69 35.18 8.37
N LEU A 466 -38.58 35.92 7.27
CA LEU A 466 -39.54 36.94 6.85
C LEU A 466 -40.55 36.39 5.84
N ASP A 467 -40.11 35.47 4.99
CA ASP A 467 -40.92 34.91 3.91
C ASP A 467 -40.86 33.37 3.90
N PRO A 468 -41.96 32.67 4.24
CA PRO A 468 -42.01 31.21 4.25
C PRO A 468 -41.82 30.59 2.86
N ASP A 469 -42.00 31.34 1.77
CA ASP A 469 -41.82 30.86 0.40
C ASP A 469 -40.36 30.41 0.12
N CYS A 470 -39.40 30.93 0.88
CA CYS A 470 -38.03 30.42 0.89
C CYS A 470 -37.97 28.92 1.16
N THR A 471 -38.81 28.38 2.03
CA THR A 471 -38.84 26.94 2.33
C THR A 471 -39.43 26.14 1.18
N THR A 472 -40.47 26.67 0.53
CA THR A 472 -41.07 26.07 -0.68
C THR A 472 -40.04 25.94 -1.80
N VAL A 473 -39.21 26.98 -2.02
CA VAL A 473 -38.12 26.95 -2.99
C VAL A 473 -37.13 25.82 -2.68
N MET A 474 -36.74 25.64 -1.42
CA MET A 474 -35.79 24.59 -1.02
C MET A 474 -36.32 23.19 -1.35
N ASP A 475 -37.59 22.92 -1.04
CA ASP A 475 -38.19 21.62 -1.32
C ASP A 475 -38.35 21.38 -2.82
N LYS A 476 -38.68 22.43 -3.59
CA LYS A 476 -38.81 22.36 -5.05
C LYS A 476 -37.50 22.01 -5.76
N ILE A 477 -36.36 22.51 -5.27
CA ILE A 477 -35.04 22.16 -5.81
C ILE A 477 -34.81 20.64 -5.73
N ALA A 478 -35.07 20.03 -4.57
CA ALA A 478 -34.89 18.59 -4.40
C ALA A 478 -35.87 17.74 -5.24
N GLU A 479 -37.06 18.28 -5.55
CA GLU A 479 -38.04 17.62 -6.42
C GLU A 479 -37.66 17.68 -7.91
N GLU A 480 -37.12 18.80 -8.37
CA GLU A 480 -36.76 18.99 -9.78
C GLU A 480 -35.39 18.42 -10.15
N ALA A 481 -34.57 18.06 -9.16
CA ALA A 481 -33.21 17.55 -9.34
C ALA A 481 -33.12 16.22 -10.12
N ASN A 482 -34.16 15.38 -10.11
CA ASN A 482 -34.20 14.08 -10.80
C ASN A 482 -32.96 13.19 -10.58
N GLY A 483 -32.38 13.17 -9.37
CA GLY A 483 -31.17 12.38 -9.09
C GLY A 483 -29.84 13.10 -9.37
N VAL A 484 -29.84 14.31 -9.94
CA VAL A 484 -28.64 14.99 -10.45
C VAL A 484 -28.08 15.99 -9.43
N TRP A 485 -27.06 15.60 -8.67
CA TRP A 485 -26.49 16.48 -7.63
C TRP A 485 -25.76 17.70 -8.15
N LEU A 486 -25.11 17.62 -9.32
CA LEU A 486 -24.51 18.80 -9.93
C LEU A 486 -25.57 19.88 -10.20
N TRP A 487 -26.78 19.46 -10.61
CA TRP A 487 -27.90 20.38 -10.78
C TRP A 487 -28.29 21.06 -9.46
N VAL A 488 -28.43 20.27 -8.38
CA VAL A 488 -28.72 20.78 -7.03
C VAL A 488 -27.66 21.78 -6.58
N TYR A 489 -26.38 21.43 -6.73
CA TYR A 489 -25.24 22.29 -6.38
C TYR A 489 -25.29 23.62 -7.13
N LEU A 490 -25.47 23.59 -8.45
CA LEU A 490 -25.45 24.79 -9.29
C LEU A 490 -26.65 25.70 -9.02
N VAL A 491 -27.85 25.14 -8.87
CA VAL A 491 -29.06 25.90 -8.54
C VAL A 491 -28.94 26.54 -7.17
N THR A 492 -28.48 25.78 -6.17
CA THR A 492 -28.25 26.28 -4.80
C THR A 492 -27.25 27.43 -4.81
N ARG A 493 -26.14 27.29 -5.55
CA ARG A 493 -25.13 28.35 -5.70
C ARG A 493 -25.70 29.61 -6.34
N ASP A 494 -26.51 29.48 -7.39
CA ASP A 494 -27.10 30.63 -8.08
C ASP A 494 -28.16 31.33 -7.21
N ILE A 495 -28.88 30.60 -6.35
CA ILE A 495 -29.77 31.17 -5.32
C ILE A 495 -28.97 31.92 -4.26
N ILE A 496 -27.86 31.38 -3.75
CA ILE A 496 -26.98 32.08 -2.80
C ILE A 496 -26.48 33.40 -3.40
N ARG A 497 -26.08 33.39 -4.67
CA ARG A 497 -25.67 34.61 -5.39
C ARG A 497 -26.78 35.64 -5.51
N ALA A 498 -28.03 35.19 -5.72
CA ALA A 498 -29.19 36.08 -5.76
C ALA A 498 -29.53 36.65 -4.37
N ALA A 499 -29.49 35.82 -3.32
CA ALA A 499 -29.69 36.27 -1.95
C ALA A 499 -28.67 37.34 -1.54
N ASN A 500 -27.39 37.14 -1.87
CA ASN A 500 -26.33 38.13 -1.64
C ASN A 500 -26.51 39.45 -2.43
N ARG A 501 -27.41 39.48 -3.42
CA ARG A 501 -27.81 40.68 -4.16
C ARG A 501 -29.14 41.26 -3.64
N ASN A 502 -29.61 40.81 -2.49
CA ASN A 502 -30.89 41.18 -1.87
C ASN A 502 -32.12 40.83 -2.73
N GLU A 503 -32.04 39.76 -3.53
CA GLU A 503 -33.18 39.24 -4.29
C GLU A 503 -34.06 38.33 -3.40
N GLY A 504 -35.38 38.31 -3.67
CA GLY A 504 -36.38 37.57 -2.90
C GLY A 504 -36.83 36.23 -3.52
N PRO A 505 -37.79 35.53 -2.88
CA PRO A 505 -38.23 34.18 -3.28
C PRO A 505 -38.75 34.07 -4.71
N ARG A 506 -39.41 35.11 -5.21
CA ARG A 506 -39.82 35.21 -6.62
C ARG A 506 -38.63 34.98 -7.57
N LYS A 507 -37.48 35.60 -7.30
CA LYS A 507 -36.29 35.44 -8.13
C LYS A 507 -35.70 34.04 -8.01
N PHE A 508 -35.78 33.43 -6.84
CA PHE A 508 -35.33 32.06 -6.66
C PHE A 508 -36.20 31.08 -7.45
N HIS A 509 -37.52 31.27 -7.46
CA HIS A 509 -38.42 30.50 -8.31
C HIS A 509 -38.11 30.66 -9.81
N GLU A 510 -37.79 31.87 -10.26
CA GLU A 510 -37.31 32.11 -11.63
C GLU A 510 -36.00 31.36 -11.94
N ILE A 511 -35.07 31.32 -10.98
CA ILE A 511 -33.80 30.58 -11.12
C ILE A 511 -34.08 29.09 -11.24
N VAL A 512 -34.90 28.50 -10.36
CA VAL A 512 -35.24 27.07 -10.38
C VAL A 512 -35.95 26.70 -11.68
N ALA A 513 -37.02 27.42 -12.04
CA ALA A 513 -37.81 27.12 -13.24
C ALA A 513 -37.06 27.39 -14.55
N GLY A 514 -36.15 28.36 -14.55
CA GLY A 514 -35.30 28.69 -15.70
C GLY A 514 -34.03 27.84 -15.79
N PHE A 515 -33.74 26.99 -14.81
CA PHE A 515 -32.55 26.15 -14.84
C PHE A 515 -32.76 24.98 -15.81
N PRO A 516 -31.86 24.75 -16.77
CA PRO A 516 -32.02 23.66 -17.73
C PRO A 516 -32.10 22.30 -17.03
N ARG A 517 -33.04 21.45 -17.45
CA ARG A 517 -33.19 20.08 -16.92
C ARG A 517 -32.07 19.14 -17.38
N LYS A 518 -31.41 19.49 -18.48
CA LYS A 518 -30.28 18.78 -19.07
C LYS A 518 -29.01 19.60 -18.87
N LEU A 519 -27.93 18.96 -18.39
CA LEU A 519 -26.67 19.64 -18.10
C LEU A 519 -25.99 20.18 -19.37
N GLU A 520 -26.23 19.58 -20.53
CA GLU A 520 -25.71 20.03 -21.83
C GLU A 520 -26.21 21.42 -22.21
N GLU A 521 -27.49 21.69 -21.94
CA GLU A 521 -28.09 23.01 -22.16
C GLU A 521 -27.47 24.05 -21.22
N TYR A 522 -27.10 23.63 -19.99
CA TYR A 522 -26.40 24.47 -19.05
C TYR A 522 -24.95 24.76 -19.47
N PHE A 523 -24.20 23.76 -19.96
CA PHE A 523 -22.85 23.98 -20.50
C PHE A 523 -22.88 24.89 -21.72
N ALA A 524 -23.82 24.68 -22.63
CA ALA A 524 -24.05 25.57 -23.76
C ALA A 524 -24.34 27.01 -23.30
N LEU A 525 -25.12 27.19 -22.23
CA LEU A 525 -25.37 28.49 -21.62
C LEU A 525 -24.10 29.12 -21.05
N ILE A 526 -23.27 28.37 -20.31
CA ILE A 526 -21.97 28.85 -19.80
C ILE A 526 -21.09 29.32 -20.96
N ILE A 527 -20.93 28.50 -21.99
CA ILE A 527 -20.13 28.79 -23.18
C ILE A 527 -20.66 30.05 -23.88
N SER A 528 -21.99 30.20 -23.99
CA SER A 528 -22.60 31.38 -24.63
C SER A 528 -22.31 32.68 -23.89
N ARG A 529 -22.14 32.63 -22.57
CA ARG A 529 -21.83 33.79 -21.70
C ARG A 529 -20.37 34.21 -21.74
N VAL A 530 -19.48 33.39 -22.29
CA VAL A 530 -18.07 33.76 -22.48
C VAL A 530 -17.98 34.95 -23.43
N ASN A 531 -17.23 35.97 -23.01
CA ASN A 531 -17.01 37.19 -23.78
C ASN A 531 -16.54 36.83 -25.20
N PRO A 532 -17.17 37.38 -26.27
CA PRO A 532 -16.82 37.06 -27.66
C PRO A 532 -15.32 37.13 -27.98
N VAL A 533 -14.59 38.06 -27.38
CA VAL A 533 -13.14 38.23 -27.57
C VAL A 533 -12.35 37.00 -27.11
N ASN A 534 -12.86 36.28 -26.11
CA ASN A 534 -12.19 35.14 -25.47
C ASN A 534 -12.56 33.79 -26.10
N ARG A 535 -13.54 33.75 -27.01
CA ARG A 535 -14.11 32.48 -27.51
C ARG A 535 -13.12 31.66 -28.33
N LYS A 536 -12.21 32.32 -29.04
CA LYS A 536 -11.16 31.65 -29.83
C LYS A 536 -10.17 30.92 -28.92
N GLU A 537 -9.65 31.62 -27.90
CA GLU A 537 -8.76 31.03 -26.88
C GLU A 537 -9.45 29.87 -26.16
N MET A 538 -10.71 30.06 -25.74
CA MET A 538 -11.54 29.02 -25.11
C MET A 538 -11.69 27.78 -25.99
N ALA A 539 -12.07 27.94 -27.26
CA ALA A 539 -12.27 26.82 -28.17
C ALA A 539 -10.98 26.02 -28.38
N ARG A 540 -9.84 26.69 -28.49
CA ARG A 540 -8.52 26.04 -28.60
C ARG A 540 -8.18 25.26 -27.33
N ALA A 541 -8.37 25.87 -26.15
CA ALA A 541 -8.15 25.21 -24.88
C ALA A 541 -8.98 23.90 -24.78
N PHE A 542 -10.29 23.97 -25.06
CA PHE A 542 -11.13 22.78 -25.06
C PHE A 542 -10.69 21.72 -26.08
N LEU A 543 -10.38 22.12 -27.33
CA LEU A 543 -9.95 21.17 -28.36
C LEU A 543 -8.70 20.40 -27.94
N VAL A 544 -7.67 21.08 -27.46
CA VAL A 544 -6.43 20.44 -27.05
C VAL A 544 -6.69 19.50 -25.85
N THR A 545 -7.49 19.92 -24.87
CA THR A 545 -7.86 19.08 -23.72
C THR A 545 -8.71 17.86 -24.11
N ILE A 546 -9.59 17.95 -25.12
CA ILE A 546 -10.39 16.80 -25.58
C ILE A 546 -9.51 15.69 -26.17
N TYR A 547 -8.51 16.05 -26.96
CA TYR A 547 -7.66 15.10 -27.69
C TYR A 547 -6.39 14.70 -26.95
N GLU A 548 -6.18 15.18 -25.73
CA GLU A 548 -5.00 14.83 -24.94
C GLU A 548 -5.04 13.36 -24.48
N VAL A 549 -3.86 12.72 -24.46
CA VAL A 549 -3.71 11.35 -23.91
C VAL A 549 -3.62 11.37 -22.38
N GLN A 550 -3.11 12.47 -21.83
CA GLN A 550 -2.92 12.73 -20.41
C GLN A 550 -3.19 14.22 -20.12
N PRO A 551 -3.69 14.58 -18.92
CA PRO A 551 -3.98 15.96 -18.56
C PRO A 551 -2.80 16.91 -18.80
N LEU A 552 -3.03 17.96 -19.58
CA LEU A 552 -1.98 18.91 -19.94
C LEU A 552 -1.67 19.90 -18.81
N PRO A 553 -0.40 20.29 -18.62
CA PRO A 553 -0.04 21.25 -17.59
C PRO A 553 -0.53 22.66 -17.94
N LEU A 554 -0.73 23.54 -16.94
CA LEU A 554 -1.04 24.97 -17.14
C LEU A 554 -0.02 25.64 -18.07
N TYR A 555 1.23 25.18 -18.02
CA TYR A 555 2.30 25.64 -18.90
C TYR A 555 2.03 25.36 -20.38
N ALA A 556 1.32 24.29 -20.74
CA ALA A 556 0.95 24.00 -22.12
C ALA A 556 -0.02 25.04 -22.70
N PHE A 557 -0.94 25.58 -21.88
CA PHE A 557 -1.87 26.63 -22.31
C PHE A 557 -1.15 27.97 -22.55
N TYR A 558 -0.08 28.23 -21.80
CA TYR A 558 0.83 29.34 -22.11
C TYR A 558 1.51 29.18 -23.47
N LEU A 559 2.04 28.00 -23.77
CA LEU A 559 2.66 27.70 -25.06
C LEU A 559 1.66 27.80 -26.21
N LEU A 560 0.42 27.34 -26.01
CA LEU A 560 -0.66 27.45 -26.98
C LEU A 560 -0.98 28.92 -27.34
N ASN A 561 -0.85 29.83 -26.37
CA ASN A 561 -1.00 31.26 -26.62
C ASN A 561 0.23 31.87 -27.30
N LYS A 562 1.45 31.43 -26.96
CA LYS A 562 2.65 31.83 -27.70
C LYS A 562 2.56 31.47 -29.18
N GLU A 563 2.05 30.28 -29.49
CA GLU A 563 1.81 29.83 -30.86
C GLU A 563 0.78 30.70 -31.61
N GLU A 564 -0.17 31.30 -30.88
CA GLU A 564 -1.11 32.26 -31.47
C GLU A 564 -0.45 33.58 -31.86
N GLU A 565 0.48 34.07 -31.04
CA GLU A 565 1.22 35.30 -31.28
C GLU A 565 2.29 35.09 -32.38
N ASN A 566 2.92 33.92 -32.41
CA ASN A 566 3.92 33.54 -33.40
C ASN A 566 3.86 32.03 -33.68
N ALA A 567 3.42 31.65 -34.89
CA ALA A 567 3.34 30.24 -35.30
C ALA A 567 4.71 29.55 -35.42
N GLU A 568 5.80 30.31 -35.58
CA GLU A 568 7.17 29.78 -35.69
C GLU A 568 7.95 29.87 -34.38
N TYR A 569 7.32 30.25 -33.26
CA TYR A 569 8.02 30.48 -31.99
C TYR A 569 8.90 29.29 -31.59
N ALA A 570 8.43 28.06 -31.80
CA ALA A 570 9.16 26.85 -31.43
C ALA A 570 10.46 26.65 -32.24
N SER A 571 10.51 27.19 -33.46
CA SER A 571 11.69 27.13 -34.34
C SER A 571 12.67 28.29 -34.07
N GLU A 572 12.15 29.43 -33.60
CA GLU A 572 12.93 30.65 -33.34
C GLU A 572 13.48 30.72 -31.90
N GLU A 573 12.83 30.05 -30.95
CA GLU A 573 13.19 30.12 -29.54
C GLU A 573 14.46 29.33 -29.21
N GLN A 574 15.38 29.95 -28.48
CA GLN A 574 16.64 29.31 -28.12
C GLN A 574 16.41 28.20 -27.08
N VAL A 575 16.95 27.01 -27.35
CA VAL A 575 16.92 25.89 -26.40
C VAL A 575 17.69 26.28 -25.15
N CYS A 576 16.96 26.44 -24.03
CA CYS A 576 17.52 26.79 -22.73
C CYS A 576 16.83 26.00 -21.60
N SER A 577 17.48 25.97 -20.43
CA SER A 577 16.89 25.35 -19.23
C SER A 577 15.78 26.25 -18.68
N LEU A 578 14.59 25.69 -18.51
CA LEU A 578 13.48 26.35 -17.83
C LEU A 578 13.69 26.31 -16.31
N SER A 579 13.59 27.44 -15.63
CA SER A 579 13.63 27.42 -14.17
C SER A 579 12.26 27.05 -13.58
N GLU A 580 12.24 26.24 -12.52
CA GLU A 580 10.99 25.88 -11.83
C GLU A 580 10.24 27.12 -11.31
N SER A 581 10.99 28.16 -10.91
CA SER A 581 10.42 29.42 -10.44
C SER A 581 9.63 30.17 -11.52
N GLU A 582 10.10 30.13 -12.77
CA GLU A 582 9.40 30.75 -13.91
C GLU A 582 8.15 29.97 -14.27
N VAL A 583 8.24 28.63 -14.31
CA VAL A 583 7.09 27.75 -14.58
C VAL A 583 5.98 27.98 -13.56
N ARG A 584 6.31 28.06 -12.27
CA ARG A 584 5.33 28.33 -11.19
C ARG A 584 4.68 29.71 -11.33
N LYS A 585 5.44 30.75 -11.66
CA LYS A 585 4.92 32.11 -11.86
C LYS A 585 3.98 32.19 -13.07
N ILE A 586 4.34 31.52 -14.17
CA ILE A 586 3.50 31.39 -15.36
C ILE A 586 2.23 30.61 -14.99
N GLY A 587 2.34 29.48 -14.28
CA GLY A 587 1.22 28.69 -13.80
C GLY A 587 0.20 29.50 -13.01
N GLN A 588 0.64 30.32 -12.04
CA GLN A 588 -0.26 31.19 -11.27
C GLN A 588 -1.05 32.19 -12.14
N THR A 589 -0.38 32.77 -13.15
CA THR A 589 -1.03 33.70 -14.09
C THR A 589 -2.04 32.96 -14.97
N TRP A 590 -1.64 31.78 -15.48
CA TRP A 590 -2.44 30.99 -16.39
C TRP A 590 -3.61 30.29 -15.72
N LYS A 591 -3.53 29.99 -14.42
CA LYS A 591 -4.67 29.53 -13.62
C LYS A 591 -5.84 30.52 -13.71
N ALA A 592 -5.57 31.79 -13.45
CA ALA A 592 -6.60 32.84 -13.52
C ALA A 592 -7.09 33.06 -14.97
N ARG A 593 -6.19 32.99 -15.97
CA ARG A 593 -6.57 33.12 -17.38
C ARG A 593 -7.47 31.97 -17.83
N THR A 594 -7.09 30.73 -17.59
CA THR A 594 -7.90 29.54 -17.96
C THR A 594 -9.29 29.60 -17.35
N HIS A 595 -9.40 29.97 -16.07
CA HIS A 595 -10.68 30.19 -15.39
C HIS A 595 -11.54 31.27 -16.09
N ASN A 596 -10.95 32.44 -16.40
CA ASN A 596 -11.64 33.54 -17.07
C ASN A 596 -12.03 33.23 -18.53
N ARG A 597 -11.26 32.39 -19.23
CA ARG A 597 -11.51 32.03 -20.63
C ARG A 597 -12.51 30.90 -20.77
N CYS A 598 -12.49 29.94 -19.85
CA CYS A 598 -13.29 28.73 -19.92
C CYS A 598 -14.49 28.71 -18.95
N SER A 599 -14.73 29.79 -18.20
CA SER A 599 -15.86 29.94 -17.26
C SER A 599 -16.03 28.73 -16.33
N ASP A 600 -14.96 28.36 -15.64
CA ASP A 600 -14.88 27.20 -14.74
C ASP A 600 -15.01 25.82 -15.41
N LEU A 601 -15.18 25.72 -16.73
CA LEU A 601 -15.30 24.40 -17.38
C LEU A 601 -13.96 23.66 -17.49
N LEU A 602 -12.83 24.37 -17.37
CA LEU A 602 -11.50 23.81 -17.15
C LEU A 602 -11.00 24.23 -15.78
N VAL A 603 -10.44 23.28 -15.02
CA VAL A 603 -9.91 23.48 -13.67
C VAL A 603 -8.50 22.95 -13.54
N ASP A 604 -7.70 23.56 -12.66
CA ASP A 604 -6.39 23.03 -12.31
C ASP A 604 -6.48 21.98 -11.21
N GLU A 605 -5.74 20.89 -11.37
CA GLU A 605 -5.87 19.65 -10.62
C GLU A 605 -4.94 19.55 -9.37
N GLY A 606 -4.32 20.64 -8.94
CA GLY A 606 -3.32 20.65 -7.84
C GLY A 606 -1.87 20.46 -8.33
N GLU A 607 -0.90 20.39 -7.41
CA GLU A 607 0.53 20.23 -7.78
C GLU A 607 0.84 18.81 -8.29
N HIS A 608 1.66 18.72 -9.34
CA HIS A 608 2.07 17.47 -9.96
C HIS A 608 3.54 17.16 -9.64
N PRO A 609 3.94 15.89 -9.46
CA PRO A 609 5.35 15.51 -9.23
C PRO A 609 6.28 15.66 -10.45
N VAL A 610 5.77 16.14 -11.60
CA VAL A 610 6.55 16.30 -12.84
C VAL A 610 6.83 17.78 -13.09
N PHE A 611 7.96 18.05 -13.74
CA PHE A 611 8.60 19.34 -14.01
C PHE A 611 7.70 20.48 -14.56
N LEU A 612 6.48 20.18 -15.05
CA LEU A 612 5.52 21.14 -15.56
C LEU A 612 4.22 21.17 -14.73
N ILE A 613 4.35 21.10 -13.41
CA ILE A 613 3.35 21.34 -12.34
C ILE A 613 1.98 21.91 -12.78
N GLN A 614 0.90 21.41 -12.17
CA GLN A 614 -0.49 21.87 -12.31
C GLN A 614 -1.18 21.37 -13.58
N PRO A 615 -1.66 20.11 -13.59
CA PRO A 615 -2.47 19.61 -14.69
C PRO A 615 -3.77 20.40 -14.78
N VAL A 616 -4.29 20.56 -15.99
CA VAL A 616 -5.60 21.15 -16.27
C VAL A 616 -6.44 20.08 -16.92
N ASP A 617 -7.67 19.94 -16.47
CA ASP A 617 -8.66 19.09 -17.11
C ASP A 617 -10.03 19.79 -17.03
N PHE A 618 -11.02 19.21 -17.67
CA PHE A 618 -12.40 19.60 -17.49
C PHE A 618 -12.81 19.52 -16.03
N LEU A 619 -13.60 20.51 -15.59
CA LEU A 619 -14.29 20.50 -14.29
C LEU A 619 -15.00 19.16 -14.04
N HIS A 620 -15.46 18.54 -15.13
CA HIS A 620 -16.28 17.35 -15.08
C HIS A 620 -16.25 16.60 -16.42
N ARG A 621 -16.25 15.25 -16.38
CA ARG A 621 -16.36 14.36 -17.54
C ARG A 621 -17.56 14.71 -18.42
N THR A 622 -18.71 15.11 -17.86
CA THR A 622 -19.87 15.56 -18.69
C THR A 622 -19.51 16.68 -19.64
N VAL A 623 -18.60 17.57 -19.24
CA VAL A 623 -18.17 18.67 -20.09
C VAL A 623 -17.37 18.10 -21.24
N ARG A 624 -16.48 17.15 -20.98
CA ARG A 624 -15.75 16.39 -22.01
C ARG A 624 -16.71 15.62 -22.92
N ASP A 625 -17.61 14.82 -22.36
CA ASP A 625 -18.63 14.04 -23.08
C ASP A 625 -19.51 14.94 -23.95
N PHE A 626 -19.92 16.10 -23.43
CA PHE A 626 -20.68 17.11 -24.18
C PHE A 626 -19.94 17.55 -25.45
N PHE A 627 -18.63 17.78 -25.36
CA PHE A 627 -17.82 18.13 -26.53
C PHE A 627 -17.58 16.93 -27.48
N GLU A 628 -17.41 15.72 -26.95
CA GLU A 628 -17.20 14.50 -27.76
C GLU A 628 -18.45 14.02 -28.51
N ILE A 629 -19.63 14.15 -27.92
CA ILE A 629 -20.91 13.81 -28.59
C ILE A 629 -21.17 14.75 -29.77
N GLY A 630 -20.83 16.04 -29.62
CA GLY A 630 -20.89 17.03 -30.69
C GLY A 630 -19.93 16.76 -31.86
N SER A 631 -18.75 16.20 -31.59
CA SER A 631 -17.78 15.87 -32.65
C SER A 631 -18.19 14.64 -33.46
N LYS A 632 -18.72 13.59 -32.82
CA LYS A 632 -19.21 12.36 -33.48
C LYS A 632 -20.47 12.57 -34.33
N THR A 633 -21.30 13.56 -34.00
CA THR A 633 -22.49 13.90 -34.78
C THR A 633 -22.17 14.72 -36.03
N ASN A 634 -21.09 15.51 -36.02
CA ASN A 634 -20.61 16.25 -37.19
C ASN A 634 -19.81 15.38 -38.17
N SER A 635 -19.08 14.36 -37.71
CA SER A 635 -18.33 13.45 -38.62
C SER A 635 -19.23 12.49 -39.42
N LYS A 636 -20.50 12.35 -39.06
CA LYS A 636 -21.51 11.60 -39.84
C LYS A 636 -22.25 12.47 -40.85
N LYS A 637 -22.00 13.79 -40.87
CA LYS A 637 -22.59 14.76 -41.80
C LYS A 637 -21.58 15.35 -42.79
N SER A 638 -20.32 14.93 -42.74
CA SER A 638 -19.26 15.27 -43.71
C SER A 638 -19.01 14.14 -44.68
#